data_AF-A0AAV2RE91-F1
#
_entry.id   AF-A0AAV2RE91-F1
#
_cell.length_a   1.000
_cell.length_b   1.000
_cell.length_c   1.000
_cell.angle_alpha   90.00
_cell.angle_beta   90.00
_cell.angle_gamma   90.00
#
_symmetry.space_group_name_H-M   'P 1'
#
loop_
_entity.id
_entity.type
_entity.pdbx_description
1 polymer ?
#
loop_
_entity_poly.entity_id
_entity_poly.type
_entity_poly.pdbx_seq_one_letter_code
_entity_poly.pdbx_strand_id
1 'polypeptide(L)'
;MANQSRPDDHSGDLRKRRPPLPFGDDGDDFGIDPDNIDYDDVRHTLHKMRRSGPADKFFDSFMLHHRWNKQPPRTPTIPQPIPYRNKTQIQMEWQLPELVPSTEMYEPIPMETDEKKEINLIESDAVLYRVNEMDTEGSVKSHSILKMMSEIPTSMLPKENNQANNQANSTFNLFMGDVSASMSGFWPSVVKGWNTHIQPKLIGRTSIMTFGSDVTTKRSGYTNNCYEVKQNDFDDTCTDLTGALQAIVEEVYKCKEKYINVFFVTDGAHNQTKCTPDTVIEKMIAPEGKICNAYVLGAGNGFPVHYSVNIRSRLHNGRANLPTIFWAKNNYSNDMELQMKDIASYIGQSGSSNTIQLSIPGEILPFNSSKNSFHLNEYVYFEKAPEEIQDILLEVGNYKGKMHLDIKNVDVDLYLNNVFRQWNGILIQMHNKKETIPPEIVPFMERLFNTVMNEMKNKTATSIRSRLASKELKGYEVNFQTLMNTIKNILTNERFSNEIELAENILSTTVTSKKYAEKTLRMKGHTGEEYDVDREEFKSIIKREKSNLMKIEVTAEDCCRVNLTSTISDLKDEDLNDLLELNKYDFLKTFTISGIPIFSPIRDSAMINPWIYSIRRILKSPYTIVSQVVLENMSTASPNSVDVQNKGVKLQGNDEETCFNAVIPVFPPNVASKMKNIMRTKIYAMCCTFAILKNPHIIDYNIHMAALGIAWVRMLFENPILPRSEFVQYRMKCIEATAAQYSDRPSFSKYRDLLMHNTNQAIMTESTIEIDGSTIKCESLIKPMFILHMAVQAKQITDSAHIKKIVETILIEYIGRCLSNNIRRVNESENITKYSDFFVENLTDHDNIKGDVKQYVEEVKAKLTGHATNLLEMFYYKEQCRKAAKRAVKEIIDLHYYKLTTTDVPIELNKSKVNQLRNVSACGDVSWNTLKTFSKEVGLSEMDVEDLFRDENIFTFVAHGFKYTNSRERLDSPLTEYNKCVVEITKKVKEESSKGEIKNLYEKLVNEIVNSWLCTYTEAHAGAVEPMTKSQIIQKAMVKGFNVNDENFDQIYKRYRPSVGLMGNACQSLRCPWFLQPMKTYNEHAATDRLGDDFPHALHITTKHHCAADVRTINNKIVAGEFRRSDKATTYERLAKIDLTHLKNTFMKMALQ
;
A
#
# COMPACT_ATOMS: atom_id res chain seq x y z
N MET A 1 33.78 -64.19 -18.92
CA MET A 1 33.17 -65.49 -19.28
C MET A 1 32.03 -65.80 -18.30
N ALA A 2 31.18 -66.76 -18.64
CA ALA A 2 30.07 -67.38 -17.89
C ALA A 2 30.20 -67.45 -16.33
N ASN A 3 29.13 -67.54 -15.53
CA ASN A 3 27.67 -67.43 -15.81
C ASN A 3 26.86 -67.18 -14.50
N GLN A 4 25.55 -66.91 -14.68
CA GLN A 4 24.34 -67.36 -13.93
C GLN A 4 24.54 -68.07 -12.54
N SER A 5 23.63 -67.93 -11.55
CA SER A 5 22.17 -67.78 -11.69
C SER A 5 21.44 -67.06 -10.53
N ARG A 6 20.17 -66.74 -10.83
CA ARG A 6 19.00 -66.47 -9.96
C ARG A 6 18.58 -67.70 -9.12
N PRO A 7 17.51 -67.69 -8.29
CA PRO A 7 16.28 -66.85 -8.29
C PRO A 7 16.03 -66.14 -6.92
N ASP A 8 14.88 -65.54 -6.55
CA ASP A 8 13.48 -65.49 -7.05
C ASP A 8 13.03 -64.02 -7.33
N ASP A 9 11.84 -63.43 -7.06
CA ASP A 9 10.55 -63.84 -6.45
C ASP A 9 9.36 -62.93 -6.93
N HIS A 10 8.15 -63.16 -6.38
CA HIS A 10 6.83 -62.62 -6.68
C HIS A 10 6.38 -61.42 -5.79
N SER A 11 5.34 -60.61 -6.05
CA SER A 11 4.56 -60.28 -7.27
C SER A 11 3.50 -59.15 -7.03
N GLY A 12 3.10 -58.42 -8.08
CA GLY A 12 1.82 -57.68 -8.21
C GLY A 12 1.64 -56.33 -7.46
N ASP A 13 0.78 -55.39 -7.89
CA ASP A 13 0.16 -55.18 -9.23
C ASP A 13 -0.26 -53.68 -9.46
N LEU A 14 -0.75 -53.38 -10.67
CA LEU A 14 -1.00 -52.09 -11.32
C LEU A 14 -2.03 -51.11 -10.69
N ARG A 15 -1.78 -49.79 -10.86
CA ARG A 15 -2.51 -48.95 -11.87
C ARG A 15 -1.89 -47.54 -12.08
N LYS A 16 -2.33 -46.86 -13.15
CA LYS A 16 -1.65 -45.74 -13.83
C LYS A 16 -2.44 -44.42 -13.81
N ARG A 17 -1.76 -43.27 -13.85
CA ARG A 17 -2.17 -42.06 -14.63
C ARG A 17 -0.94 -41.42 -15.31
N ARG A 18 -1.17 -40.54 -16.30
CA ARG A 18 -0.18 -40.11 -17.32
C ARG A 18 0.39 -38.69 -17.07
N PRO A 19 1.61 -38.39 -17.57
CA PRO A 19 2.02 -37.01 -17.90
C PRO A 19 1.50 -36.59 -19.30
N PRO A 20 1.48 -35.28 -19.62
CA PRO A 20 1.36 -34.78 -21.00
C PRO A 20 2.72 -34.79 -21.74
N LEU A 21 2.69 -34.79 -23.07
CA LEU A 21 3.84 -34.72 -23.98
C LEU A 21 3.76 -33.45 -24.86
N PRO A 22 4.89 -33.01 -25.47
CA PRO A 22 4.92 -31.84 -26.34
C PRO A 22 4.41 -32.15 -27.76
N PHE A 23 4.22 -31.11 -28.56
CA PHE A 23 4.05 -31.15 -30.02
C PHE A 23 5.05 -30.22 -30.70
N GLY A 24 5.43 -30.58 -31.93
CA GLY A 24 6.21 -29.76 -32.87
C GLY A 24 5.45 -29.55 -34.17
N ASP A 25 6.15 -29.02 -35.18
CA ASP A 25 5.59 -28.58 -36.47
C ASP A 25 5.12 -29.71 -37.40
N ASP A 26 4.19 -29.36 -38.32
CA ASP A 26 4.23 -29.68 -39.76
C ASP A 26 3.19 -28.80 -40.50
N GLY A 27 3.25 -28.73 -41.84
CA GLY A 27 2.49 -27.81 -42.71
C GLY A 27 1.00 -28.16 -42.97
N ASP A 28 0.27 -27.51 -43.89
CA ASP A 28 0.67 -26.66 -45.04
C ASP A 28 -0.38 -25.56 -45.40
N ASP A 29 0.01 -24.70 -46.35
CA ASP A 29 -0.81 -23.90 -47.29
C ASP A 29 -1.95 -22.98 -46.79
N PHE A 30 -1.71 -21.67 -46.86
CA PHE A 30 -2.51 -20.72 -47.66
C PHE A 30 -1.69 -19.43 -47.93
N GLY A 31 -1.30 -19.19 -49.18
CA GLY A 31 -0.44 -18.05 -49.56
C GLY A 31 -1.20 -16.76 -49.92
N ILE A 32 -0.77 -15.63 -49.34
CA ILE A 32 -1.10 -14.26 -49.78
C ILE A 32 0.18 -13.39 -49.72
N ASP A 33 0.24 -12.40 -50.61
CA ASP A 33 1.38 -11.54 -50.98
C ASP A 33 2.04 -10.77 -49.80
N PRO A 34 3.37 -10.78 -49.62
CA PRO A 34 4.05 -10.19 -48.47
C PRO A 34 4.71 -8.82 -48.77
N ASP A 35 3.98 -7.86 -49.33
CA ASP A 35 4.56 -6.55 -49.71
C ASP A 35 3.65 -5.34 -49.37
N ASN A 36 3.15 -5.27 -48.12
CA ASN A 36 2.68 -4.05 -47.45
C ASN A 36 2.34 -4.30 -45.97
N ILE A 37 2.98 -3.58 -45.03
CA ILE A 37 2.40 -3.02 -43.78
C ILE A 37 3.47 -2.23 -43.01
N ASP A 38 3.10 -1.03 -42.55
CA ASP A 38 3.95 -0.15 -41.72
C ASP A 38 4.02 -0.66 -40.26
N TYR A 39 5.20 -0.58 -39.64
CA TYR A 39 5.52 -1.28 -38.39
C TYR A 39 5.65 -0.38 -37.15
N ASP A 40 5.60 0.95 -37.28
CA ASP A 40 5.90 1.87 -36.15
C ASP A 40 4.68 2.23 -35.26
N ASP A 41 3.45 2.25 -35.79
CA ASP A 41 2.31 2.90 -35.09
C ASP A 41 1.73 2.07 -33.91
N VAL A 42 1.91 0.74 -33.90
CA VAL A 42 1.42 -0.12 -32.80
C VAL A 42 2.20 0.11 -31.49
N ARG A 43 3.47 0.55 -31.59
CA ARG A 43 4.37 0.63 -30.43
C ARG A 43 4.07 1.81 -29.51
N HIS A 44 3.42 2.87 -30.02
CA HIS A 44 3.26 4.11 -29.28
C HIS A 44 2.09 4.10 -28.27
N THR A 45 1.06 3.27 -28.51
CA THR A 45 -0.22 3.33 -27.77
C THR A 45 -0.19 2.57 -26.43
N LEU A 46 0.51 1.43 -26.35
CA LEU A 46 0.55 0.61 -25.13
C LEU A 46 1.33 1.22 -23.96
N HIS A 47 2.20 2.20 -24.22
CA HIS A 47 3.09 2.76 -23.21
C HIS A 47 2.44 3.83 -22.29
N LYS A 48 1.16 4.19 -22.54
CA LYS A 48 0.47 5.32 -21.88
C LYS A 48 -0.54 4.96 -20.77
N MET A 49 -0.77 3.67 -20.48
CA MET A 49 -1.77 3.23 -19.48
C MET A 49 -1.19 2.57 -18.20
N ARG A 50 0.12 2.70 -17.92
CA ARG A 50 0.73 2.26 -16.66
C ARG A 50 1.75 3.27 -16.10
N ARG A 51 1.24 4.31 -15.41
CA ARG A 51 1.90 5.04 -14.30
C ARG A 51 0.99 6.16 -13.79
N SER A 52 0.28 5.91 -12.69
CA SER A 52 -0.43 6.93 -11.91
C SER A 52 -0.36 6.58 -10.42
N GLY A 53 0.67 7.10 -9.75
CA GLY A 53 0.96 6.96 -8.32
C GLY A 53 1.95 8.06 -7.91
N PRO A 54 1.75 8.80 -6.80
CA PRO A 54 2.38 10.10 -6.62
C PRO A 54 3.72 10.07 -5.87
N ALA A 55 4.72 10.73 -6.44
CA ALA A 55 5.87 11.30 -5.77
C ALA A 55 6.32 12.58 -6.54
N ASP A 56 7.21 13.37 -5.94
CA ASP A 56 8.01 14.41 -6.60
C ASP A 56 7.27 15.57 -7.30
N LYS A 57 6.42 16.29 -6.55
CA LYS A 57 6.23 17.74 -6.73
C LYS A 57 6.08 18.48 -5.39
N PHE A 58 7.23 18.84 -4.81
CA PHE A 58 7.30 19.77 -3.67
C PHE A 58 8.59 20.60 -3.77
N PHE A 59 8.52 21.72 -4.51
CA PHE A 59 9.13 23.04 -4.22
C PHE A 59 8.73 24.00 -5.37
N ASP A 60 8.82 25.31 -5.11
CA ASP A 60 8.51 26.45 -5.97
C ASP A 60 7.04 26.53 -6.51
N SER A 61 6.26 27.60 -6.30
CA SER A 61 6.57 28.94 -5.78
C SER A 61 5.37 29.58 -5.05
N PHE A 62 5.63 30.63 -4.27
CA PHE A 62 4.66 31.39 -3.49
C PHE A 62 4.21 32.69 -4.21
N MET A 63 3.18 33.36 -3.70
CA MET A 63 2.74 34.74 -4.04
C MET A 63 2.16 35.03 -5.44
N LEU A 64 0.82 35.11 -5.54
CA LEU A 64 0.11 36.41 -5.70
C LEU A 64 -1.44 36.27 -5.67
N HIS A 65 -2.14 37.39 -5.48
CA HIS A 65 -3.55 37.46 -5.06
C HIS A 65 -4.56 37.85 -6.16
N HIS A 66 -5.81 37.41 -5.96
CA HIS A 66 -7.09 37.97 -6.45
C HIS A 66 -7.35 38.18 -7.95
N ARG A 67 -8.43 37.53 -8.44
CA ARG A 67 -9.73 38.20 -8.71
C ARG A 67 -10.90 37.19 -8.79
N TRP A 68 -12.11 37.66 -8.48
CA TRP A 68 -13.37 36.90 -8.63
C TRP A 68 -13.90 36.91 -10.07
N ASN A 69 -14.66 35.87 -10.45
CA ASN A 69 -16.07 36.10 -10.81
C ASN A 69 -16.95 34.84 -10.68
N LYS A 70 -18.28 35.04 -10.74
CA LYS A 70 -19.32 34.08 -10.28
C LYS A 70 -19.97 33.27 -11.42
N GLN A 71 -20.34 32.01 -11.14
CA GLN A 71 -21.58 31.39 -11.65
C GLN A 71 -22.21 30.47 -10.57
N PRO A 72 -23.55 30.41 -10.44
CA PRO A 72 -24.23 29.55 -9.47
C PRO A 72 -24.59 28.16 -10.05
N PRO A 73 -24.82 27.13 -9.20
CA PRO A 73 -25.29 25.82 -9.64
C PRO A 73 -26.75 25.85 -10.12
N ARG A 74 -27.12 24.89 -10.99
CA ARG A 74 -28.49 24.71 -11.48
C ARG A 74 -29.36 23.97 -10.45
N THR A 75 -30.56 24.46 -10.19
CA THR A 75 -31.62 23.73 -9.48
C THR A 75 -32.18 22.58 -10.35
N PRO A 76 -32.55 21.42 -9.75
CA PRO A 76 -33.27 20.38 -10.45
C PRO A 76 -34.73 20.79 -10.72
N THR A 77 -35.28 20.34 -11.85
CA THR A 77 -36.65 20.68 -12.29
C THR A 77 -37.70 19.84 -11.55
N ILE A 78 -38.73 20.49 -11.03
CA ILE A 78 -39.90 19.82 -10.44
C ILE A 78 -40.89 19.44 -11.57
N PRO A 79 -41.27 18.16 -11.73
CA PRO A 79 -42.38 17.76 -12.60
C PRO A 79 -43.72 18.19 -11.99
N GLN A 80 -44.61 18.80 -12.78
CA GLN A 80 -45.98 19.10 -12.31
C GLN A 80 -46.90 17.87 -12.38
N PRO A 81 -47.90 17.77 -11.49
CA PRO A 81 -48.81 16.63 -11.45
C PRO A 81 -49.77 16.62 -12.66
N ILE A 82 -49.91 15.45 -13.28
CA ILE A 82 -50.94 15.15 -14.29
C ILE A 82 -52.25 14.79 -13.54
N PRO A 83 -53.42 15.29 -13.97
CA PRO A 83 -54.66 15.11 -13.21
C PRO A 83 -55.13 13.65 -13.14
N TYR A 84 -55.60 13.25 -11.95
CA TYR A 84 -56.16 11.92 -11.70
C TYR A 84 -57.40 11.61 -12.56
N ARG A 85 -57.46 10.40 -13.11
CA ARG A 85 -58.73 9.74 -13.46
C ARG A 85 -59.18 8.90 -12.27
N ASN A 86 -60.39 9.14 -11.77
CA ASN A 86 -60.95 8.36 -10.67
C ASN A 86 -61.10 6.88 -11.03
N LYS A 87 -60.34 6.03 -10.34
CA LYS A 87 -60.77 4.67 -9.98
C LYS A 87 -60.66 4.56 -8.46
N THR A 88 -61.80 4.38 -7.80
CA THR A 88 -61.89 4.22 -6.34
C THR A 88 -61.37 2.83 -5.95
N GLN A 89 -60.05 2.68 -5.87
CA GLN A 89 -59.43 1.47 -5.35
C GLN A 89 -59.31 1.62 -3.83
N ILE A 90 -60.23 0.99 -3.11
CA ILE A 90 -60.21 0.95 -1.64
C ILE A 90 -58.98 0.12 -1.23
N GLN A 91 -57.92 0.80 -0.77
CA GLN A 91 -56.93 0.15 0.07
C GLN A 91 -57.62 -0.16 1.41
N MET A 92 -58.01 -1.42 1.59
CA MET A 92 -58.27 -1.93 2.93
C MET A 92 -56.94 -1.92 3.68
N GLU A 93 -56.79 -1.01 4.65
CA GLU A 93 -55.70 -1.11 5.59
C GLU A 93 -55.83 -2.44 6.35
N TRP A 94 -54.76 -3.24 6.34
CA TRP A 94 -54.73 -4.45 7.15
C TRP A 94 -54.80 -4.07 8.63
N GLN A 95 -55.76 -4.65 9.34
CA GLN A 95 -56.01 -4.47 10.77
C GLN A 95 -55.57 -5.71 11.54
N LEU A 96 -55.22 -5.54 12.81
CA LEU A 96 -54.90 -6.66 13.70
C LEU A 96 -56.13 -7.56 13.86
N PRO A 97 -55.98 -8.90 13.81
CA PRO A 97 -57.07 -9.82 14.11
C PRO A 97 -57.58 -9.63 15.56
N GLU A 98 -58.88 -9.78 15.76
CA GLU A 98 -59.44 -9.86 17.11
C GLU A 98 -58.82 -11.05 17.86
N LEU A 99 -58.41 -10.81 19.12
CA LEU A 99 -57.85 -11.85 19.97
C LEU A 99 -58.92 -12.90 20.27
N VAL A 100 -58.62 -14.17 19.97
CA VAL A 100 -59.44 -15.30 20.42
C VAL A 100 -59.41 -15.31 21.95
N PRO A 101 -60.53 -15.12 22.66
CA PRO A 101 -60.53 -15.12 24.11
C PRO A 101 -60.08 -16.48 24.65
N SER A 102 -59.27 -16.48 25.70
CA SER A 102 -58.87 -17.70 26.42
C SER A 102 -60.01 -18.21 27.32
N THR A 103 -61.20 -18.44 26.74
CA THR A 103 -62.36 -19.00 27.44
C THR A 103 -62.23 -20.51 27.61
N GLU A 104 -61.25 -20.91 28.40
CA GLU A 104 -61.47 -21.95 29.40
C GLU A 104 -61.42 -21.24 30.75
N MET A 105 -62.60 -21.03 31.37
CA MET A 105 -62.62 -20.80 32.80
C MET A 105 -62.09 -22.06 33.44
N TYR A 106 -60.88 -22.00 34.00
CA TYR A 106 -60.53 -22.89 35.10
C TYR A 106 -61.58 -22.63 36.18
N GLU A 107 -62.48 -23.60 36.40
CA GLU A 107 -63.26 -23.62 37.63
C GLU A 107 -62.28 -23.52 38.80
N PRO A 108 -62.53 -22.67 39.80
CA PRO A 108 -61.63 -22.56 40.94
C PRO A 108 -61.66 -23.88 41.69
N ILE A 109 -60.64 -24.72 41.44
CA ILE A 109 -60.36 -25.90 42.23
C ILE A 109 -60.38 -25.44 43.69
N PRO A 110 -61.23 -26.02 44.55
CA PRO A 110 -61.36 -25.55 45.93
C PRO A 110 -59.98 -25.61 46.58
N MET A 111 -59.58 -24.53 47.26
CA MET A 111 -58.34 -24.49 48.01
C MET A 111 -58.39 -25.51 49.14
N GLU A 112 -57.87 -26.71 48.90
CA GLU A 112 -57.36 -27.55 49.97
C GLU A 112 -56.31 -26.73 50.75
N THR A 113 -56.34 -26.86 52.06
CA THR A 113 -55.67 -25.92 52.96
C THR A 113 -54.15 -26.05 52.92
N ASP A 114 -53.47 -24.93 53.15
CA ASP A 114 -52.01 -24.75 53.08
C ASP A 114 -51.19 -25.73 53.96
N GLU A 115 -50.93 -26.96 53.48
CA GLU A 115 -49.73 -27.71 53.87
C GLU A 115 -48.54 -27.28 53.00
N LYS A 116 -47.99 -26.11 53.35
CA LYS A 116 -46.74 -25.59 52.76
C LYS A 116 -45.57 -26.53 53.11
N LYS A 117 -45.23 -27.42 52.18
CA LYS A 117 -44.05 -28.29 52.28
C LYS A 117 -42.78 -27.45 52.44
N GLU A 118 -41.83 -28.02 53.20
CA GLU A 118 -40.68 -27.30 53.73
C GLU A 118 -39.81 -26.62 52.66
N ILE A 119 -39.12 -25.55 53.08
CA ILE A 119 -38.14 -24.81 52.29
C ILE A 119 -36.93 -25.73 52.06
N ASN A 120 -37.00 -26.53 51.01
CA ASN A 120 -35.91 -27.38 50.57
C ASN A 120 -34.82 -26.51 49.91
N LEU A 121 -33.56 -26.90 50.11
CA LEU A 121 -32.43 -26.29 49.42
C LEU A 121 -32.41 -26.76 47.97
N ILE A 122 -32.10 -25.85 47.05
CA ILE A 122 -32.09 -26.10 45.61
C ILE A 122 -30.65 -26.23 45.13
N GLU A 123 -30.27 -27.43 44.67
CA GLU A 123 -29.10 -27.61 43.81
C GLU A 123 -29.44 -27.11 42.39
N SER A 124 -28.62 -26.21 41.85
CA SER A 124 -28.77 -25.68 40.49
C SER A 124 -27.44 -25.10 39.98
N ASP A 125 -27.33 -24.84 38.67
CA ASP A 125 -26.18 -24.19 38.06
C ASP A 125 -26.30 -22.64 37.99
N ALA A 126 -27.19 -22.07 38.82
CA ALA A 126 -27.30 -20.63 39.02
C ALA A 126 -26.06 -20.10 39.76
N VAL A 127 -25.56 -18.95 39.35
CA VAL A 127 -24.32 -18.35 39.91
C VAL A 127 -24.55 -16.86 40.12
N LEU A 128 -24.17 -16.36 41.29
CA LEU A 128 -24.26 -14.96 41.67
C LEU A 128 -22.88 -14.31 41.53
N TYR A 129 -22.73 -13.43 40.54
CA TYR A 129 -21.48 -12.73 40.28
C TYR A 129 -21.44 -11.39 41.02
N ARG A 130 -20.43 -11.19 41.86
CA ARG A 130 -20.06 -9.85 42.37
C ARG A 130 -19.54 -9.02 41.20
N VAL A 131 -20.07 -7.82 41.08
CA VAL A 131 -19.68 -6.80 40.11
C VAL A 131 -19.17 -5.59 40.87
N ASN A 132 -17.92 -5.17 40.63
CA ASN A 132 -17.37 -3.95 41.20
C ASN A 132 -17.50 -2.80 40.19
N GLU A 133 -18.07 -1.68 40.64
CA GLU A 133 -18.03 -0.40 39.93
C GLU A 133 -17.14 0.56 40.72
N MET A 134 -16.05 1.04 40.11
CA MET A 134 -15.37 2.23 40.58
C MET A 134 -16.11 3.49 40.10
N ASP A 135 -16.54 4.35 41.03
CA ASP A 135 -17.23 5.60 40.73
C ASP A 135 -16.28 6.75 40.32
N THR A 136 -16.83 7.93 40.06
CA THR A 136 -16.04 9.10 39.63
C THR A 136 -15.19 9.74 40.73
N GLU A 137 -15.40 9.36 42.00
CA GLU A 137 -14.62 9.82 43.16
C GLU A 137 -13.56 8.79 43.61
N GLY A 138 -13.57 7.60 43.00
CA GLY A 138 -12.65 6.49 43.26
C GLY A 138 -13.13 5.52 44.34
N SER A 139 -14.38 5.64 44.80
CA SER A 139 -15.01 4.67 45.69
C SER A 139 -15.46 3.44 44.89
N VAL A 140 -15.53 2.27 45.53
CA VAL A 140 -15.93 1.01 44.88
C VAL A 140 -17.27 0.55 45.44
N LYS A 141 -18.29 0.55 44.57
CA LYS A 141 -19.63 0.01 44.85
C LYS A 141 -19.70 -1.43 44.34
N SER A 142 -20.17 -2.36 45.17
CA SER A 142 -20.47 -3.73 44.74
C SER A 142 -21.94 -3.89 44.37
N HIS A 143 -22.16 -4.35 43.15
CA HIS A 143 -23.43 -4.77 42.57
C HIS A 143 -23.44 -6.29 42.36
N SER A 144 -24.56 -6.83 41.86
CA SER A 144 -24.72 -8.26 41.59
C SER A 144 -25.25 -8.54 40.19
N ILE A 145 -24.76 -9.62 39.57
CA ILE A 145 -25.38 -10.23 38.38
C ILE A 145 -25.65 -11.71 38.67
N LEU A 146 -26.92 -12.10 38.69
CA LEU A 146 -27.35 -13.49 38.76
C LEU A 146 -27.42 -14.07 37.35
N LYS A 147 -26.65 -15.13 37.07
CA LYS A 147 -26.94 -16.02 35.95
C LYS A 147 -28.05 -16.98 36.39
N MET A 148 -29.22 -16.89 35.76
CA MET A 148 -30.33 -17.83 35.95
C MET A 148 -29.91 -19.25 35.56
N MET A 149 -30.43 -20.26 36.27
CA MET A 149 -30.17 -21.68 35.97
C MET A 149 -30.48 -22.04 34.51
N SER A 150 -29.76 -23.03 33.98
CA SER A 150 -29.86 -23.42 32.58
C SER A 150 -31.06 -24.31 32.27
N GLU A 151 -31.41 -25.18 33.22
CA GLU A 151 -32.56 -26.09 33.19
C GLU A 151 -33.25 -26.10 34.56
N ILE A 152 -34.53 -26.49 34.60
CA ILE A 152 -35.30 -26.62 35.85
C ILE A 152 -35.07 -28.04 36.40
N PRO A 153 -34.55 -28.21 37.63
CA PRO A 153 -34.33 -29.54 38.21
C PRO A 153 -35.59 -30.40 38.22
N THR A 154 -35.46 -31.67 37.82
CA THR A 154 -36.59 -32.62 37.72
C THR A 154 -37.32 -32.82 39.06
N SER A 155 -36.65 -32.53 40.19
CA SER A 155 -37.21 -32.53 41.54
C SER A 155 -38.26 -31.43 41.79
N MET A 156 -38.26 -30.35 41.01
CA MET A 156 -39.28 -29.28 41.06
C MET A 156 -40.48 -29.55 40.16
N LEU A 157 -40.33 -30.41 39.15
CA LEU A 157 -41.41 -30.73 38.23
C LEU A 157 -42.47 -31.58 38.97
N PRO A 158 -43.78 -31.27 38.83
CA PRO A 158 -44.82 -32.05 39.47
C PRO A 158 -44.75 -33.52 39.08
N LYS A 159 -44.79 -34.42 40.08
CA LYS A 159 -44.71 -35.87 39.84
C LYS A 159 -45.80 -36.32 38.87
N GLU A 160 -45.42 -37.15 37.92
CA GLU A 160 -46.22 -37.47 36.74
C GLU A 160 -47.55 -38.16 37.08
N ASN A 161 -48.60 -37.76 36.36
CA ASN A 161 -49.62 -38.67 35.81
C ASN A 161 -50.67 -37.95 34.94
N ASN A 162 -50.82 -36.61 35.03
CA ASN A 162 -51.78 -35.86 34.19
C ASN A 162 -51.22 -34.63 33.44
N GLN A 163 -50.07 -34.05 33.84
CA GLN A 163 -49.65 -32.76 33.27
C GLN A 163 -48.95 -32.83 31.89
N ALA A 164 -48.33 -33.96 31.52
CA ALA A 164 -47.61 -34.07 30.23
C ALA A 164 -48.53 -33.83 29.02
N ASN A 165 -49.74 -34.38 29.03
CA ASN A 165 -50.75 -34.16 27.98
C ASN A 165 -51.23 -32.69 27.93
N ASN A 166 -51.39 -32.03 29.08
CA ASN A 166 -51.80 -30.63 29.13
C ASN A 166 -50.67 -29.67 28.71
N GLN A 167 -49.40 -30.02 28.96
CA GLN A 167 -48.25 -29.22 28.55
C GLN A 167 -48.02 -29.29 27.03
N ALA A 168 -48.22 -30.45 26.39
CA ALA A 168 -48.21 -30.55 24.92
C ALA A 168 -49.25 -29.62 24.25
N ASN A 169 -50.40 -29.40 24.89
CA ASN A 169 -51.45 -28.50 24.41
C ASN A 169 -51.17 -27.00 24.69
N SER A 170 -50.00 -26.65 25.25
CA SER A 170 -49.69 -25.27 25.69
C SER A 170 -48.67 -24.51 24.82
N THR A 171 -48.03 -25.20 23.86
CA THR A 171 -46.96 -24.65 23.02
C THR A 171 -47.29 -24.77 21.53
N PHE A 172 -47.10 -23.69 20.79
CA PHE A 172 -47.28 -23.61 19.34
C PHE A 172 -45.96 -23.25 18.64
N ASN A 173 -45.59 -24.01 17.62
CA ASN A 173 -44.40 -23.81 16.82
C ASN A 173 -44.82 -23.48 15.39
N LEU A 174 -44.35 -22.35 14.85
CA LEU A 174 -44.64 -21.90 13.49
C LEU A 174 -43.34 -21.84 12.70
N PHE A 175 -43.18 -22.72 11.71
CA PHE A 175 -42.19 -22.55 10.66
C PHE A 175 -42.81 -21.76 9.51
N MET A 176 -42.11 -20.72 9.07
CA MET A 176 -42.42 -19.93 7.89
C MET A 176 -41.17 -19.84 7.02
N GLY A 177 -41.07 -20.76 6.04
CA GLY A 177 -39.92 -20.89 5.16
C GLY A 177 -40.13 -20.28 3.78
N ASP A 178 -39.17 -19.49 3.32
CA ASP A 178 -39.10 -18.96 1.96
C ASP A 178 -38.80 -20.08 0.95
N VAL A 179 -39.67 -20.22 -0.06
CA VAL A 179 -39.54 -21.21 -1.15
C VAL A 179 -39.36 -20.56 -2.52
N SER A 180 -38.95 -19.30 -2.54
CA SER A 180 -38.64 -18.56 -3.77
C SER A 180 -37.38 -19.05 -4.47
N ALA A 181 -37.21 -18.74 -5.75
CA ALA A 181 -36.16 -19.32 -6.58
C ALA A 181 -34.71 -19.07 -6.10
N SER A 182 -34.44 -17.99 -5.35
CA SER A 182 -33.13 -17.72 -4.74
C SER A 182 -32.77 -18.75 -3.66
N MET A 183 -33.77 -19.19 -2.88
CA MET A 183 -33.61 -20.21 -1.83
C MET A 183 -33.23 -21.60 -2.36
N SER A 184 -33.29 -21.85 -3.68
CA SER A 184 -32.95 -23.15 -4.30
C SER A 184 -31.60 -23.72 -3.85
N GLY A 185 -30.57 -22.88 -3.70
CA GLY A 185 -29.24 -23.28 -3.20
C GLY A 185 -29.18 -23.56 -1.69
N PHE A 186 -30.11 -23.01 -0.92
CA PHE A 186 -30.15 -23.13 0.54
C PHE A 186 -31.15 -24.19 1.03
N TRP A 187 -32.25 -24.42 0.31
CA TRP A 187 -33.37 -25.27 0.73
C TRP A 187 -32.98 -26.70 1.15
N PRO A 188 -32.08 -27.44 0.46
CA PRO A 188 -31.62 -28.75 0.93
C PRO A 188 -30.96 -28.70 2.32
N SER A 189 -30.31 -27.57 2.64
CA SER A 189 -29.65 -27.33 3.93
C SER A 189 -30.64 -26.86 5.00
N VAL A 190 -31.71 -26.15 4.61
CA VAL A 190 -32.87 -25.81 5.46
C VAL A 190 -33.61 -27.09 5.87
N VAL A 191 -33.96 -27.95 4.90
CA VAL A 191 -34.60 -29.26 5.12
C VAL A 191 -33.75 -30.12 6.06
N LYS A 192 -32.45 -30.28 5.75
CA LYS A 192 -31.53 -31.08 6.57
C LYS A 192 -31.38 -30.48 7.98
N GLY A 193 -31.11 -29.18 8.08
CA GLY A 193 -30.86 -28.51 9.35
C GLY A 193 -32.07 -28.53 10.29
N TRP A 194 -33.27 -28.31 9.74
CA TRP A 194 -34.53 -28.38 10.48
C TRP A 194 -34.77 -29.79 11.02
N ASN A 195 -34.83 -30.80 10.14
CA ASN A 195 -35.15 -32.18 10.53
C ASN A 195 -34.08 -32.80 11.46
N THR A 196 -32.80 -32.40 11.32
CA THR A 196 -31.69 -32.96 12.12
C THR A 196 -31.55 -32.30 13.49
N HIS A 197 -31.69 -30.97 13.58
CA HIS A 197 -31.33 -30.22 14.80
C HIS A 197 -32.53 -29.57 15.51
N ILE A 198 -33.53 -29.07 14.77
CA ILE A 198 -34.67 -28.33 15.34
C ILE A 198 -35.87 -29.24 15.63
N GLN A 199 -36.34 -29.99 14.63
CA GLN A 199 -37.49 -30.90 14.74
C GLN A 199 -37.42 -31.83 15.96
N PRO A 200 -36.28 -32.46 16.32
CA PRO A 200 -36.23 -33.39 17.46
C PRO A 200 -36.39 -32.72 18.83
N LYS A 201 -36.46 -31.38 18.89
CA LYS A 201 -36.66 -30.58 20.11
C LYS A 201 -38.01 -29.88 20.18
N LEU A 202 -38.87 -29.99 19.16
CA LEU A 202 -40.17 -29.34 19.16
C LEU A 202 -41.19 -30.12 19.99
N ILE A 203 -41.96 -29.41 20.81
CA ILE A 203 -43.03 -29.95 21.65
C ILE A 203 -44.31 -29.17 21.37
N GLY A 204 -45.43 -29.88 21.28
CA GLY A 204 -46.78 -29.31 21.09
C GLY A 204 -47.22 -29.15 19.64
N ARG A 205 -48.15 -28.24 19.38
CA ARG A 205 -48.67 -28.02 18.02
C ARG A 205 -47.57 -27.43 17.15
N THR A 206 -47.44 -27.93 15.91
CA THR A 206 -46.56 -27.34 14.91
C THR A 206 -47.30 -27.07 13.61
N SER A 207 -47.19 -25.85 13.10
CA SER A 207 -47.57 -25.45 11.74
C SER A 207 -46.32 -25.28 10.88
N ILE A 208 -46.26 -25.99 9.75
CA ILE A 208 -45.25 -25.82 8.70
C ILE A 208 -45.91 -25.06 7.55
N MET A 209 -45.57 -23.78 7.43
CA MET A 209 -45.99 -22.88 6.37
C MET A 209 -44.79 -22.51 5.50
N THR A 210 -45.03 -22.27 4.22
CA THR A 210 -44.03 -21.69 3.33
C THR A 210 -44.63 -20.55 2.54
N PHE A 211 -43.79 -19.60 2.13
CA PHE A 211 -44.21 -18.46 1.34
C PHE A 211 -43.38 -18.35 0.06
N GLY A 212 -44.09 -18.10 -1.03
CA GLY A 212 -43.56 -17.99 -2.37
C GLY A 212 -44.29 -16.85 -3.09
N SER A 213 -44.91 -17.12 -4.23
CA SER A 213 -45.89 -16.19 -4.83
C SER A 213 -47.10 -15.93 -3.91
N ASP A 214 -47.46 -16.92 -3.08
CA ASP A 214 -48.52 -16.88 -2.07
C ASP A 214 -48.03 -17.58 -0.78
N VAL A 215 -48.73 -17.41 0.34
CA VAL A 215 -48.47 -18.17 1.58
C VAL A 215 -49.29 -19.46 1.58
N THR A 216 -48.65 -20.60 1.88
CA THR A 216 -49.31 -21.91 1.90
C THR A 216 -48.98 -22.71 3.17
N THR A 217 -50.01 -23.19 3.86
CA THR A 217 -49.86 -24.14 4.98
C THR A 217 -49.65 -25.53 4.41
N LYS A 218 -48.42 -26.04 4.45
CA LYS A 218 -48.09 -27.37 3.92
C LYS A 218 -48.52 -28.47 4.91
N ARG A 219 -48.34 -28.25 6.23
CA ARG A 219 -48.76 -29.17 7.33
C ARG A 219 -49.13 -28.39 8.60
N SER A 220 -50.05 -28.90 9.42
CA SER A 220 -50.32 -28.42 10.79
C SER A 220 -50.84 -29.56 11.65
N GLY A 221 -50.33 -29.74 12.87
CA GLY A 221 -50.84 -30.75 13.80
C GLY A 221 -49.97 -31.03 15.04
N TYR A 222 -50.32 -32.11 15.73
CA TYR A 222 -49.74 -32.57 17.01
C TYR A 222 -48.96 -33.91 16.90
N THR A 223 -48.70 -34.40 15.68
CA THR A 223 -47.97 -35.66 15.47
C THR A 223 -46.64 -35.43 14.77
N ASN A 224 -45.65 -36.29 15.01
CA ASN A 224 -44.28 -36.11 14.47
C ASN A 224 -44.24 -35.98 12.94
N ASN A 225 -45.17 -36.63 12.22
CA ASN A 225 -45.32 -36.54 10.76
C ASN A 225 -45.73 -35.13 10.28
N CYS A 226 -46.25 -34.27 11.16
CA CYS A 226 -46.55 -32.88 10.88
C CYS A 226 -45.31 -31.95 11.03
N TYR A 227 -44.24 -32.40 11.70
CA TYR A 227 -43.12 -31.54 12.11
C TYR A 227 -41.98 -31.48 11.09
N GLU A 228 -41.89 -32.44 10.17
CA GLU A 228 -40.87 -32.49 9.12
C GLU A 228 -41.05 -31.35 8.10
N VAL A 229 -39.94 -30.79 7.63
CA VAL A 229 -39.88 -30.00 6.38
C VAL A 229 -39.35 -30.92 5.26
N LYS A 230 -39.92 -30.85 4.05
CA LYS A 230 -39.67 -31.81 2.97
C LYS A 230 -39.06 -31.10 1.76
N GLN A 231 -38.24 -31.82 0.99
CA GLN A 231 -37.64 -31.26 -0.23
C GLN A 231 -38.72 -30.79 -1.22
N ASN A 232 -39.83 -31.52 -1.31
CA ASN A 232 -40.97 -31.23 -2.19
C ASN A 232 -41.91 -30.13 -1.68
N ASP A 233 -41.62 -29.46 -0.56
CA ASP A 233 -42.36 -28.24 -0.18
C ASP A 233 -41.87 -27.02 -0.98
N PHE A 234 -40.67 -27.07 -1.56
CA PHE A 234 -40.12 -26.01 -2.40
C PHE A 234 -40.83 -25.94 -3.76
N ASP A 235 -41.22 -24.73 -4.18
CA ASP A 235 -41.99 -24.51 -5.42
C ASP A 235 -41.36 -23.50 -6.42
N ASP A 236 -40.18 -22.95 -6.14
CA ASP A 236 -39.35 -22.15 -7.07
C ASP A 236 -40.04 -20.84 -7.53
N THR A 237 -40.87 -20.24 -6.67
CA THR A 237 -41.75 -19.11 -7.03
C THR A 237 -41.20 -17.73 -6.63
N CYS A 238 -42.05 -16.70 -6.57
CA CYS A 238 -41.70 -15.32 -6.16
C CYS A 238 -41.59 -15.18 -4.63
N THR A 239 -41.49 -13.95 -4.09
CA THR A 239 -41.29 -13.71 -2.64
C THR A 239 -42.34 -12.74 -2.06
N ASP A 240 -43.49 -13.27 -1.58
CA ASP A 240 -44.47 -12.49 -0.80
C ASP A 240 -44.11 -12.43 0.69
N LEU A 241 -43.08 -11.64 0.99
CA LEU A 241 -42.72 -11.32 2.36
C LEU A 241 -43.87 -10.66 3.16
N THR A 242 -44.75 -9.88 2.53
CA THR A 242 -45.79 -9.14 3.25
C THR A 242 -46.93 -10.07 3.69
N GLY A 243 -47.40 -10.96 2.81
CA GLY A 243 -48.34 -12.01 3.16
C GLY A 243 -47.79 -12.97 4.21
N ALA A 244 -46.51 -13.35 4.12
CA ALA A 244 -45.85 -14.21 5.10
C ALA A 244 -45.89 -13.60 6.52
N LEU A 245 -45.64 -12.29 6.62
CA LEU A 245 -45.68 -11.55 7.88
C LEU A 245 -47.11 -11.38 8.42
N GLN A 246 -48.10 -11.17 7.55
CA GLN A 246 -49.52 -11.15 7.96
C GLN A 246 -49.95 -12.52 8.50
N ALA A 247 -49.59 -13.60 7.81
CA ALA A 247 -49.88 -14.97 8.24
C ALA A 247 -49.21 -15.34 9.58
N ILE A 248 -47.98 -14.86 9.84
CA ILE A 248 -47.33 -14.99 11.15
C ILE A 248 -48.17 -14.32 12.24
N VAL A 249 -48.60 -13.06 12.07
CA VAL A 249 -49.42 -12.39 13.09
C VAL A 249 -50.77 -13.07 13.25
N GLU A 250 -51.40 -13.49 12.15
CA GLU A 250 -52.67 -14.18 12.20
C GLU A 250 -52.61 -15.49 12.99
N GLU A 251 -51.65 -16.38 12.74
CA GLU A 251 -51.51 -17.61 13.53
C GLU A 251 -51.10 -17.30 14.99
N VAL A 252 -50.23 -16.32 15.24
CA VAL A 252 -49.82 -15.90 16.59
C VAL A 252 -51.00 -15.37 17.42
N TYR A 253 -51.94 -14.63 16.79
CA TYR A 253 -53.12 -14.11 17.48
C TYR A 253 -54.20 -15.19 17.65
N LYS A 254 -54.43 -16.02 16.62
CA LYS A 254 -55.46 -17.09 16.61
C LYS A 254 -55.12 -18.31 17.47
N CYS A 255 -53.84 -18.60 17.75
CA CYS A 255 -53.45 -19.74 18.57
C CYS A 255 -53.98 -19.59 20.02
N LYS A 256 -54.35 -20.70 20.66
CA LYS A 256 -54.75 -20.73 22.09
C LYS A 256 -53.56 -20.98 23.02
N GLU A 257 -52.50 -21.53 22.45
CA GLU A 257 -51.26 -21.92 23.08
C GLU A 257 -50.53 -20.69 23.66
N LYS A 258 -50.02 -20.80 24.90
CA LYS A 258 -49.40 -19.69 25.65
C LYS A 258 -47.97 -19.40 25.18
N TYR A 259 -47.22 -20.44 24.85
CA TYR A 259 -45.83 -20.32 24.40
C TYR A 259 -45.78 -20.48 22.88
N ILE A 260 -45.11 -19.56 22.19
CA ILE A 260 -45.05 -19.52 20.74
C ILE A 260 -43.59 -19.45 20.28
N ASN A 261 -43.18 -20.36 19.40
CA ASN A 261 -41.88 -20.32 18.74
C ASN A 261 -42.09 -20.05 17.24
N VAL A 262 -41.71 -18.86 16.77
CA VAL A 262 -41.77 -18.48 15.34
C VAL A 262 -40.39 -18.63 14.73
N PHE A 263 -40.27 -19.48 13.72
CA PHE A 263 -39.06 -19.71 12.94
C PHE A 263 -39.27 -19.15 11.53
N PHE A 264 -38.56 -18.07 11.21
CA PHE A 264 -38.69 -17.37 9.93
C PHE A 264 -37.37 -17.47 9.15
N VAL A 265 -37.42 -18.02 7.94
CA VAL A 265 -36.23 -18.33 7.13
C VAL A 265 -36.38 -17.73 5.73
N THR A 266 -35.45 -16.88 5.29
CA THR A 266 -35.50 -16.17 4.00
C THR A 266 -34.12 -15.71 3.51
N ASP A 267 -33.95 -15.49 2.21
CA ASP A 267 -32.73 -14.94 1.60
C ASP A 267 -32.92 -13.64 0.80
N GLY A 268 -34.17 -13.17 0.66
CA GLY A 268 -34.55 -12.13 -0.29
C GLY A 268 -35.38 -10.99 0.29
N ALA A 269 -35.45 -9.89 -0.47
CA ALA A 269 -36.34 -8.76 -0.21
C ALA A 269 -37.74 -8.98 -0.81
N HIS A 270 -38.72 -8.20 -0.38
CA HIS A 270 -40.09 -8.27 -0.89
C HIS A 270 -40.16 -7.91 -2.38
N ASN A 271 -40.69 -8.83 -3.19
CA ASN A 271 -40.72 -8.71 -4.65
C ASN A 271 -42.12 -8.38 -5.22
N GLN A 272 -43.13 -8.11 -4.37
CA GLN A 272 -44.46 -7.66 -4.81
C GLN A 272 -44.68 -6.16 -4.60
N THR A 273 -45.74 -5.61 -5.18
CA THR A 273 -45.92 -4.16 -5.38
C THR A 273 -47.13 -3.54 -4.66
N LYS A 274 -47.85 -4.31 -3.83
CA LYS A 274 -49.15 -3.89 -3.25
C LYS A 274 -49.10 -3.34 -1.83
N CYS A 275 -48.17 -3.81 -0.99
CA CYS A 275 -48.09 -3.44 0.43
C CYS A 275 -46.68 -3.73 0.97
N THR A 276 -46.04 -2.79 1.66
CA THR A 276 -44.67 -2.96 2.15
C THR A 276 -44.62 -3.69 3.51
N PRO A 277 -43.63 -4.58 3.73
CA PRO A 277 -43.46 -5.33 4.98
C PRO A 277 -43.51 -4.46 6.25
N ASP A 278 -42.90 -3.26 6.23
CA ASP A 278 -42.88 -2.34 7.36
C ASP A 278 -44.27 -2.02 7.91
N THR A 279 -45.29 -1.90 7.06
CA THR A 279 -46.66 -1.56 7.50
C THR A 279 -47.33 -2.66 8.32
N VAL A 280 -46.86 -3.90 8.18
CA VAL A 280 -47.26 -5.06 8.99
C VAL A 280 -46.38 -5.14 10.23
N ILE A 281 -45.06 -4.94 10.08
CA ILE A 281 -44.10 -5.02 11.19
C ILE A 281 -44.34 -3.89 12.21
N GLU A 282 -44.68 -2.66 11.80
CA GLU A 282 -45.05 -1.57 12.71
C GLU A 282 -46.35 -1.84 13.48
N LYS A 283 -47.18 -2.79 13.02
CA LYS A 283 -48.39 -3.27 13.70
C LYS A 283 -48.17 -4.59 14.46
N MET A 284 -46.99 -5.22 14.36
CA MET A 284 -46.66 -6.39 15.17
C MET A 284 -46.50 -6.00 16.64
N ILE A 285 -47.16 -6.76 17.50
CA ILE A 285 -47.04 -6.72 18.97
C ILE A 285 -47.24 -8.17 19.45
N ALA A 286 -46.43 -8.64 20.39
CA ALA A 286 -46.65 -9.93 21.06
C ALA A 286 -48.00 -9.91 21.82
N PRO A 287 -48.90 -10.89 21.63
CA PRO A 287 -50.20 -10.90 22.31
C PRO A 287 -50.09 -10.89 23.84
N GLU A 288 -50.99 -10.16 24.50
CA GLU A 288 -51.04 -10.11 25.96
C GLU A 288 -51.22 -11.53 26.57
N GLY A 289 -50.49 -11.81 27.64
CA GLY A 289 -50.48 -13.12 28.30
C GLY A 289 -49.69 -14.23 27.58
N LYS A 290 -49.31 -14.06 26.31
CA LYS A 290 -48.51 -15.03 25.53
C LYS A 290 -47.01 -14.69 25.55
N ILE A 291 -46.17 -15.71 25.34
CA ILE A 291 -44.71 -15.58 25.29
C ILE A 291 -44.20 -16.08 23.93
N CYS A 292 -43.60 -15.18 23.16
CA CYS A 292 -43.19 -15.36 21.78
C CYS A 292 -41.65 -15.34 21.63
N ASN A 293 -41.07 -16.43 21.11
CA ASN A 293 -39.67 -16.51 20.68
C ASN A 293 -39.60 -16.37 19.15
N ALA A 294 -38.94 -15.32 18.66
CA ALA A 294 -38.77 -15.06 17.22
C ALA A 294 -37.34 -15.43 16.78
N TYR A 295 -37.20 -16.55 16.08
CA TYR A 295 -35.96 -17.05 15.49
C TYR A 295 -35.93 -16.67 14.00
N VAL A 296 -35.22 -15.60 13.65
CA VAL A 296 -35.07 -15.16 12.26
C VAL A 296 -33.71 -15.56 11.70
N LEU A 297 -33.72 -16.30 10.58
CA LEU A 297 -32.56 -16.88 9.93
C LEU A 297 -32.45 -16.41 8.48
N GLY A 298 -31.46 -15.56 8.23
CA GLY A 298 -31.13 -15.08 6.89
C GLY A 298 -30.20 -16.01 6.13
N ALA A 299 -30.38 -16.13 4.82
CA ALA A 299 -29.41 -16.76 3.92
C ALA A 299 -28.77 -15.75 2.96
N GLY A 300 -27.51 -15.99 2.59
CA GLY A 300 -26.79 -15.25 1.54
C GLY A 300 -26.63 -13.76 1.81
N ASN A 301 -26.30 -13.01 0.77
CA ASN A 301 -26.02 -11.56 0.84
C ASN A 301 -27.24 -10.68 0.48
N GLY A 302 -28.40 -11.27 0.14
CA GLY A 302 -29.63 -10.55 -0.21
C GLY A 302 -30.60 -10.31 0.96
N PHE A 303 -30.30 -10.90 2.12
CA PHE A 303 -31.13 -10.89 3.32
C PHE A 303 -31.40 -9.47 3.86
N PRO A 304 -32.67 -9.06 4.02
CA PRO A 304 -33.04 -7.76 4.60
C PRO A 304 -32.93 -7.78 6.13
N VAL A 305 -31.85 -7.20 6.64
CA VAL A 305 -31.45 -7.25 8.05
C VAL A 305 -32.37 -6.37 8.90
N HIS A 306 -32.76 -5.19 8.41
CA HIS A 306 -33.71 -4.30 9.10
C HIS A 306 -35.05 -5.01 9.38
N TYR A 307 -35.62 -5.78 8.44
CA TYR A 307 -36.84 -6.53 8.71
C TYR A 307 -36.63 -7.57 9.81
N SER A 308 -35.53 -8.33 9.77
CA SER A 308 -35.20 -9.32 10.81
C SER A 308 -35.17 -8.70 12.21
N VAL A 309 -34.45 -7.58 12.35
CA VAL A 309 -34.32 -6.84 13.62
C VAL A 309 -35.66 -6.26 14.06
N ASN A 310 -36.45 -5.70 13.14
CA ASN A 310 -37.74 -5.10 13.45
C ASN A 310 -38.80 -6.15 13.83
N ILE A 311 -38.91 -7.26 13.08
CA ILE A 311 -39.78 -8.41 13.41
C ILE A 311 -39.46 -8.89 14.82
N ARG A 312 -38.18 -9.12 15.12
CA ARG A 312 -37.75 -9.54 16.45
C ARG A 312 -38.13 -8.52 17.52
N SER A 313 -37.78 -7.25 17.32
CA SER A 313 -38.03 -6.17 18.29
C SER A 313 -39.52 -5.94 18.60
N ARG A 314 -40.42 -6.34 17.68
CA ARG A 314 -41.87 -6.17 17.82
C ARG A 314 -42.61 -7.44 18.29
N LEU A 315 -42.17 -8.61 17.85
CA LEU A 315 -42.84 -9.88 18.12
C LEU A 315 -42.22 -10.67 19.28
N HIS A 316 -40.98 -10.39 19.67
CA HIS A 316 -40.29 -11.12 20.74
C HIS A 316 -40.53 -10.50 22.12
N ASN A 317 -41.03 -11.31 23.05
CA ASN A 317 -41.10 -10.99 24.49
C ASN A 317 -40.63 -12.17 25.37
N GLY A 318 -39.86 -13.10 24.79
CA GLY A 318 -39.26 -14.26 25.45
C GLY A 318 -37.83 -14.00 25.92
N ARG A 319 -36.96 -15.01 25.79
CA ARG A 319 -35.60 -15.01 26.38
C ARG A 319 -34.71 -13.89 25.83
N ALA A 320 -34.27 -12.97 26.69
CA ALA A 320 -33.45 -11.81 26.32
C ALA A 320 -32.03 -12.16 25.82
N ASN A 321 -31.54 -13.36 26.14
CA ASN A 321 -30.21 -13.86 25.71
C ASN A 321 -30.18 -14.47 24.29
N LEU A 322 -31.32 -14.58 23.63
CA LEU A 322 -31.43 -15.13 22.27
C LEU A 322 -30.86 -14.09 21.24
N PRO A 323 -29.99 -14.49 20.28
CA PRO A 323 -29.40 -13.58 19.31
C PRO A 323 -30.39 -12.74 18.50
N THR A 324 -29.99 -11.52 18.13
CA THR A 324 -30.85 -10.58 17.37
C THR A 324 -31.14 -11.06 15.95
N ILE A 325 -30.15 -11.66 15.27
CA ILE A 325 -30.31 -12.30 13.96
C ILE A 325 -29.47 -13.59 13.92
N PHE A 326 -29.88 -14.57 13.12
CA PHE A 326 -29.03 -15.68 12.68
C PHE A 326 -28.75 -15.52 11.18
N TRP A 327 -27.54 -15.84 10.69
CA TRP A 327 -27.16 -15.54 9.31
C TRP A 327 -26.19 -16.54 8.68
N ALA A 328 -26.64 -17.22 7.62
CA ALA A 328 -25.86 -18.14 6.80
C ALA A 328 -25.29 -17.40 5.58
N LYS A 329 -24.18 -16.68 5.76
CA LYS A 329 -23.61 -15.76 4.76
C LYS A 329 -23.10 -16.45 3.48
N ASN A 330 -22.64 -17.70 3.58
CA ASN A 330 -22.01 -18.41 2.46
C ASN A 330 -22.93 -19.48 1.87
N ASN A 331 -22.94 -19.62 0.53
CA ASN A 331 -23.66 -20.67 -0.21
C ASN A 331 -23.06 -22.09 -0.03
N TYR A 332 -22.23 -22.32 0.98
CA TYR A 332 -21.74 -23.65 1.35
C TYR A 332 -22.75 -24.32 2.30
N SER A 333 -23.19 -25.53 1.96
CA SER A 333 -24.27 -26.29 2.63
C SER A 333 -24.23 -26.31 4.17
N ASN A 334 -23.04 -26.24 4.75
CA ASN A 334 -22.83 -26.42 6.18
C ASN A 334 -23.13 -25.15 6.99
N ASP A 335 -23.14 -23.95 6.38
CA ASP A 335 -23.30 -22.69 7.14
C ASP A 335 -24.75 -22.52 7.65
N MET A 336 -25.72 -22.86 6.80
CA MET A 336 -27.15 -22.92 7.15
C MET A 336 -27.44 -23.98 8.22
N GLU A 337 -26.88 -25.18 8.08
CA GLU A 337 -27.03 -26.25 9.07
C GLU A 337 -26.42 -25.87 10.43
N LEU A 338 -25.27 -25.19 10.43
CA LEU A 338 -24.64 -24.69 11.66
C LEU A 338 -25.54 -23.65 12.35
N GLN A 339 -26.13 -22.70 11.61
CA GLN A 339 -27.05 -21.72 12.21
C GLN A 339 -28.33 -22.36 12.75
N MET A 340 -28.86 -23.41 12.09
CA MET A 340 -29.99 -24.18 12.64
C MET A 340 -29.61 -25.00 13.88
N LYS A 341 -28.37 -25.51 13.95
CA LYS A 341 -27.83 -26.14 15.16
C LYS A 341 -27.63 -25.13 16.31
N ASP A 342 -27.21 -23.91 15.99
CA ASP A 342 -27.08 -22.82 16.96
C ASP A 342 -28.47 -22.41 17.49
N ILE A 343 -29.48 -22.23 16.61
CA ILE A 343 -30.90 -22.03 16.99
C ILE A 343 -31.39 -23.16 17.91
N ALA A 344 -31.11 -24.42 17.54
CA ALA A 344 -31.50 -25.57 18.32
C ALA A 344 -30.89 -25.61 19.74
N SER A 345 -29.79 -24.90 20.01
CA SER A 345 -29.25 -24.79 21.38
C SER A 345 -30.16 -23.97 22.32
N TYR A 346 -30.93 -23.02 21.79
CA TYR A 346 -31.87 -22.21 22.56
C TYR A 346 -33.23 -22.88 22.77
N ILE A 347 -33.60 -23.88 21.95
CA ILE A 347 -34.81 -24.68 22.15
C ILE A 347 -34.57 -25.63 23.34
N GLY A 348 -35.26 -25.36 24.45
CA GLY A 348 -35.17 -26.15 25.68
C GLY A 348 -35.91 -27.48 25.58
N GLN A 349 -35.40 -28.52 26.24
CA GLN A 349 -36.00 -29.87 26.21
C GLN A 349 -37.24 -30.02 27.11
N SER A 350 -37.44 -29.09 28.05
CA SER A 350 -38.55 -29.15 29.01
C SER A 350 -39.72 -28.26 28.56
N GLY A 351 -40.90 -28.86 28.31
CA GLY A 351 -42.16 -28.19 28.01
C GLY A 351 -42.82 -27.46 29.20
N SER A 352 -42.04 -27.10 30.21
CA SER A 352 -42.48 -26.45 31.44
C SER A 352 -42.39 -24.92 31.34
N SER A 353 -42.82 -24.23 32.41
CA SER A 353 -42.65 -22.78 32.58
C SER A 353 -41.18 -22.39 32.43
N ASN A 354 -40.82 -21.86 31.26
CA ASN A 354 -39.49 -21.31 31.00
C ASN A 354 -39.23 -19.98 31.73
N THR A 355 -40.15 -19.56 32.61
CA THR A 355 -39.99 -18.44 33.55
C THR A 355 -39.90 -18.95 35.00
N ILE A 356 -38.96 -18.36 35.74
CA ILE A 356 -38.80 -18.49 37.19
C ILE A 356 -39.21 -17.15 37.81
N GLN A 357 -39.95 -17.16 38.92
CA GLN A 357 -40.18 -15.96 39.71
C GLN A 357 -39.16 -15.85 40.85
N LEU A 358 -38.65 -14.64 41.08
CA LEU A 358 -37.73 -14.31 42.16
C LEU A 358 -38.45 -13.44 43.20
N SER A 359 -38.14 -13.71 44.48
CA SER A 359 -38.65 -12.95 45.63
C SER A 359 -38.09 -11.53 45.74
N ILE A 360 -36.99 -11.22 45.05
CA ILE A 360 -36.39 -9.89 44.97
C ILE A 360 -36.51 -9.42 43.50
N PRO A 361 -37.07 -8.22 43.22
CA PRO A 361 -37.09 -7.65 41.88
C PRO A 361 -35.68 -7.37 41.37
N GLY A 362 -35.45 -7.59 40.07
CA GLY A 362 -34.18 -7.32 39.40
C GLY A 362 -34.37 -6.81 37.96
N GLU A 363 -33.28 -6.54 37.26
CA GLU A 363 -33.29 -5.89 35.94
C GLU A 363 -32.54 -6.74 34.90
N ILE A 364 -33.10 -6.90 33.69
CA ILE A 364 -32.35 -7.58 32.60
C ILE A 364 -31.34 -6.63 31.95
N LEU A 365 -31.65 -5.32 31.95
CA LEU A 365 -30.80 -4.22 31.53
C LEU A 365 -30.81 -3.19 32.68
N PRO A 366 -29.65 -2.76 33.23
CA PRO A 366 -29.58 -1.73 34.26
C PRO A 366 -30.32 -0.44 33.86
N PHE A 367 -30.91 0.23 34.86
CA PHE A 367 -31.68 1.47 34.69
C PHE A 367 -32.99 1.28 33.88
N ASN A 368 -33.51 0.06 33.84
CA ASN A 368 -34.79 -0.29 33.21
C ASN A 368 -35.81 -0.73 34.28
N SER A 369 -37.07 -0.94 33.93
CA SER A 369 -38.10 -1.36 34.89
C SER A 369 -37.77 -2.73 35.50
N SER A 370 -37.52 -2.76 36.81
CA SER A 370 -37.25 -3.98 37.55
C SER A 370 -38.49 -4.89 37.56
N LYS A 371 -38.29 -6.21 37.46
CA LYS A 371 -39.35 -7.23 37.43
C LYS A 371 -38.98 -8.45 38.28
N ASN A 372 -39.95 -9.34 38.51
CA ASN A 372 -39.75 -10.56 39.31
C ASN A 372 -39.66 -11.84 38.46
N SER A 373 -40.00 -11.82 37.17
CA SER A 373 -40.09 -13.03 36.34
C SER A 373 -39.06 -13.04 35.21
N PHE A 374 -38.20 -14.06 35.20
CA PHE A 374 -37.02 -14.16 34.33
C PHE A 374 -36.92 -15.54 33.67
N HIS A 375 -36.27 -15.61 32.52
CA HIS A 375 -36.07 -16.85 31.79
C HIS A 375 -34.76 -17.58 32.15
N LEU A 376 -34.72 -18.89 31.85
CA LEU A 376 -33.53 -19.72 31.98
C LEU A 376 -32.35 -19.16 31.16
N ASN A 377 -31.15 -19.22 31.73
CA ASN A 377 -29.91 -18.62 31.21
C ASN A 377 -29.91 -17.07 31.03
N GLU A 378 -30.91 -16.32 31.49
CA GLU A 378 -30.81 -14.84 31.51
C GLU A 378 -29.81 -14.37 32.58
N TYR A 379 -29.21 -13.21 32.33
CA TYR A 379 -28.39 -12.48 33.31
C TYR A 379 -29.24 -11.37 33.92
N VAL A 380 -29.43 -11.40 35.24
CA VAL A 380 -30.26 -10.45 36.00
C VAL A 380 -29.36 -9.59 36.88
N TYR A 381 -29.40 -8.29 36.65
CA TYR A 381 -28.70 -7.27 37.41
C TYR A 381 -29.49 -6.86 38.66
N PHE A 382 -28.77 -6.58 39.74
CA PHE A 382 -29.26 -5.96 40.96
C PHE A 382 -28.24 -4.92 41.45
N GLU A 383 -28.73 -3.75 41.86
CA GLU A 383 -27.91 -2.63 42.39
C GLU A 383 -27.33 -2.87 43.82
N LYS A 384 -27.45 -4.10 44.32
CA LYS A 384 -27.11 -4.55 45.68
C LYS A 384 -25.89 -5.45 45.68
N ALA A 385 -25.17 -5.51 46.80
CA ALA A 385 -24.07 -6.45 46.98
C ALA A 385 -24.59 -7.91 47.06
N PRO A 386 -23.80 -8.93 46.65
CA PRO A 386 -24.24 -10.33 46.67
C PRO A 386 -24.72 -10.81 48.04
N GLU A 387 -24.09 -10.32 49.11
CA GLU A 387 -24.43 -10.60 50.51
C GLU A 387 -25.86 -10.18 50.89
N GLU A 388 -26.41 -9.15 50.25
CA GLU A 388 -27.78 -8.67 50.50
C GLU A 388 -28.86 -9.53 49.81
N ILE A 389 -28.48 -10.34 48.82
CA ILE A 389 -29.40 -11.09 47.95
C ILE A 389 -29.07 -12.59 47.82
N GLN A 390 -28.11 -13.09 48.60
CA GLN A 390 -27.80 -14.52 48.72
C GLN A 390 -29.01 -15.40 49.13
N ASP A 391 -30.01 -14.79 49.76
CA ASP A 391 -31.19 -15.47 50.30
C ASP A 391 -32.41 -15.46 49.36
N ILE A 392 -32.21 -15.23 48.05
CA ILE A 392 -33.29 -15.27 47.04
C ILE A 392 -34.05 -16.61 47.10
N LEU A 393 -35.32 -16.51 47.49
CA LEU A 393 -36.32 -17.55 47.25
C LEU A 393 -36.76 -17.47 45.79
N LEU A 394 -36.90 -18.64 45.15
CA LEU A 394 -37.45 -18.79 43.82
C LEU A 394 -38.78 -19.53 43.84
N GLU A 395 -39.65 -19.20 42.89
CA GLU A 395 -40.98 -19.79 42.70
C GLU A 395 -41.14 -20.30 41.26
N VAL A 396 -41.52 -21.57 41.12
CA VAL A 396 -41.72 -22.28 39.85
C VAL A 396 -43.02 -23.09 39.95
N GLY A 397 -44.10 -22.56 39.37
CA GLY A 397 -45.44 -23.12 39.55
C GLY A 397 -45.82 -23.14 41.03
N ASN A 398 -46.14 -24.33 41.56
CA ASN A 398 -46.50 -24.51 42.98
C ASN A 398 -45.28 -24.75 43.89
N TYR A 399 -44.06 -24.79 43.35
CA TYR A 399 -42.84 -25.01 44.13
C TYR A 399 -42.21 -23.68 44.55
N LYS A 400 -41.91 -23.54 45.85
CA LYS A 400 -41.18 -22.42 46.44
C LYS A 400 -40.02 -22.96 47.27
N GLY A 401 -38.80 -22.49 47.01
CA GLY A 401 -37.60 -22.96 47.71
C GLY A 401 -36.48 -21.93 47.71
N LYS A 402 -35.40 -22.22 48.45
CA LYS A 402 -34.24 -21.34 48.56
C LYS A 402 -33.16 -21.77 47.56
N MET A 403 -32.75 -20.85 46.69
CA MET A 403 -31.67 -21.11 45.74
C MET A 403 -30.33 -21.26 46.48
N HIS A 404 -29.57 -22.32 46.21
CA HIS A 404 -28.15 -22.29 46.53
C HIS A 404 -27.44 -21.46 45.45
N LEU A 405 -26.63 -20.47 45.87
CA LEU A 405 -25.93 -19.56 44.97
C LEU A 405 -24.44 -19.55 45.31
N ASP A 406 -23.63 -20.05 44.39
CA ASP A 406 -22.21 -19.79 44.36
C ASP A 406 -21.99 -18.28 44.16
N ILE A 407 -21.38 -17.61 45.14
CA ILE A 407 -20.87 -16.24 44.97
C ILE A 407 -19.50 -16.30 44.31
N LYS A 408 -19.38 -15.75 43.10
CA LYS A 408 -18.11 -15.67 42.34
C LYS A 408 -17.82 -14.21 41.98
N ASN A 409 -16.56 -13.86 41.75
CA ASN A 409 -16.24 -12.58 41.14
C ASN A 409 -16.47 -12.69 39.63
N VAL A 410 -16.94 -11.60 38.99
CA VAL A 410 -17.06 -11.52 37.54
C VAL A 410 -15.68 -11.56 36.86
N ASP A 411 -15.58 -12.25 35.73
CA ASP A 411 -14.42 -12.20 34.83
C ASP A 411 -14.74 -11.42 33.55
N VAL A 412 -13.70 -11.04 32.80
CA VAL A 412 -13.82 -10.18 31.62
C VAL A 412 -14.51 -10.89 30.45
N ASP A 413 -14.37 -12.21 30.34
CA ASP A 413 -15.05 -12.99 29.31
C ASP A 413 -16.57 -13.10 29.58
N LEU A 414 -17.01 -13.15 30.84
CA LEU A 414 -18.44 -13.10 31.19
C LEU A 414 -19.07 -11.78 30.75
N TYR A 415 -18.37 -10.65 30.92
CA TYR A 415 -18.82 -9.36 30.40
C TYR A 415 -18.90 -9.35 28.87
N LEU A 416 -17.79 -9.64 28.18
CA LEU A 416 -17.67 -9.46 26.74
C LEU A 416 -18.45 -10.50 25.91
N ASN A 417 -18.64 -11.71 26.43
CA ASN A 417 -19.30 -12.79 25.70
C ASN A 417 -20.76 -13.02 26.10
N ASN A 418 -21.18 -12.60 27.30
CA ASN A 418 -22.53 -12.87 27.81
C ASN A 418 -23.27 -11.59 28.21
N VAL A 419 -22.84 -10.90 29.28
CA VAL A 419 -23.61 -9.81 29.91
C VAL A 419 -23.81 -8.63 28.96
N PHE A 420 -22.72 -8.07 28.41
CA PHE A 420 -22.82 -6.92 27.51
C PHE A 420 -23.48 -7.28 26.18
N ARG A 421 -23.46 -8.55 25.76
CA ARG A 421 -24.17 -9.02 24.56
C ARG A 421 -25.68 -9.05 24.76
N GLN A 422 -26.15 -9.53 25.91
CA GLN A 422 -27.55 -9.47 26.31
C GLN A 422 -28.03 -8.00 26.38
N TRP A 423 -27.24 -7.13 27.04
CA TRP A 423 -27.57 -5.71 27.16
C TRP A 423 -27.61 -5.01 25.78
N ASN A 424 -26.61 -5.21 24.92
CA ASN A 424 -26.62 -4.73 23.53
C ASN A 424 -27.84 -5.23 22.76
N GLY A 425 -28.21 -6.51 22.89
CA GLY A 425 -29.37 -7.11 22.25
C GLY A 425 -30.69 -6.43 22.65
N ILE A 426 -30.81 -5.97 23.89
CA ILE A 426 -31.98 -5.22 24.39
C ILE A 426 -31.93 -3.77 23.92
N LEU A 427 -30.77 -3.10 24.01
CA LEU A 427 -30.58 -1.72 23.54
C LEU A 427 -30.95 -1.58 22.05
N ILE A 428 -30.58 -2.55 21.22
CA ILE A 428 -30.96 -2.61 19.80
C ILE A 428 -32.48 -2.76 19.64
N GLN A 429 -33.15 -3.57 20.47
CA GLN A 429 -34.62 -3.72 20.41
C GLN A 429 -35.35 -2.44 20.85
N MET A 430 -34.90 -1.80 21.94
CA MET A 430 -35.44 -0.51 22.41
C MET A 430 -35.29 0.58 21.33
N HIS A 431 -34.11 0.67 20.70
CA HIS A 431 -33.83 1.61 19.62
C HIS A 431 -34.78 1.45 18.42
N ASN A 432 -34.95 0.22 17.92
CA ASN A 432 -35.79 -0.04 16.75
C ASN A 432 -37.30 0.10 17.03
N LYS A 433 -37.73 -0.09 18.29
CA LYS A 433 -39.08 0.29 18.74
C LYS A 433 -39.28 1.80 18.92
N LYS A 434 -38.21 2.60 18.96
CA LYS A 434 -38.20 4.02 19.34
C LYS A 434 -38.53 4.24 20.84
N GLU A 435 -38.21 3.27 21.70
CA GLU A 435 -38.27 3.38 23.16
C GLU A 435 -37.11 4.26 23.69
N THR A 436 -37.27 4.85 24.88
CA THR A 436 -36.23 5.72 25.47
C THR A 436 -35.12 4.87 26.09
N ILE A 437 -33.88 5.09 25.67
CA ILE A 437 -32.69 4.40 26.18
C ILE A 437 -32.07 5.21 27.32
N PRO A 438 -31.74 4.61 28.49
CA PRO A 438 -31.03 5.30 29.56
C PRO A 438 -29.64 5.77 29.11
N PRO A 439 -29.31 7.07 29.13
CA PRO A 439 -28.01 7.56 28.67
C PRO A 439 -26.83 7.10 29.53
N GLU A 440 -27.09 6.67 30.78
CA GLU A 440 -26.09 6.18 31.74
C GLU A 440 -25.55 4.78 31.41
N ILE A 441 -26.27 3.98 30.59
CA ILE A 441 -25.98 2.55 30.41
C ILE A 441 -24.60 2.26 29.80
N VAL A 442 -24.21 2.99 28.74
CA VAL A 442 -22.91 2.78 28.08
C VAL A 442 -21.75 3.30 28.95
N PRO A 443 -21.83 4.49 29.58
CA PRO A 443 -20.88 4.90 30.62
C PRO A 443 -20.77 3.93 31.80
N PHE A 444 -21.86 3.26 32.20
CA PHE A 444 -21.84 2.24 33.25
C PHE A 444 -21.08 0.98 32.81
N MET A 445 -21.34 0.47 31.60
CA MET A 445 -20.58 -0.64 31.00
C MET A 445 -19.08 -0.33 30.93
N GLU A 446 -18.71 0.91 30.58
CA GLU A 446 -17.32 1.39 30.59
C GLU A 446 -16.71 1.41 32.00
N ARG A 447 -17.42 1.84 33.04
CA ARG A 447 -16.90 1.80 34.43
C ARG A 447 -16.73 0.35 34.93
N LEU A 448 -17.69 -0.53 34.67
CA LEU A 448 -17.59 -1.95 35.05
C LEU A 448 -16.38 -2.63 34.40
N PHE A 449 -16.21 -2.47 33.08
CA PHE A 449 -15.09 -3.06 32.36
C PHE A 449 -13.74 -2.51 32.84
N ASN A 450 -13.62 -1.18 32.97
CA ASN A 450 -12.38 -0.55 33.42
C ASN A 450 -11.99 -0.93 34.85
N THR A 451 -12.96 -1.18 35.74
CA THR A 451 -12.71 -1.61 37.12
C THR A 451 -11.97 -2.96 37.14
N VAL A 452 -12.53 -3.99 36.49
CA VAL A 452 -11.90 -5.33 36.43
C VAL A 452 -10.58 -5.30 35.66
N MET A 453 -10.50 -4.55 34.55
CA MET A 453 -9.24 -4.38 33.81
C MET A 453 -8.14 -3.73 34.66
N ASN A 454 -8.48 -2.83 35.58
CA ASN A 454 -7.51 -2.23 36.50
C ASN A 454 -7.10 -3.18 37.63
N GLU A 455 -8.02 -4.01 38.15
CA GLU A 455 -7.69 -5.09 39.08
C GLU A 455 -6.66 -6.06 38.45
N MET A 456 -6.87 -6.47 37.19
CA MET A 456 -5.98 -7.41 36.47
C MET A 456 -4.60 -6.84 36.09
N LYS A 457 -4.45 -5.51 35.93
CA LYS A 457 -3.19 -4.88 35.49
C LYS A 457 -2.03 -4.94 36.51
N ASN A 458 -2.29 -5.35 37.75
CA ASN A 458 -1.32 -5.27 38.86
C ASN A 458 -0.30 -6.42 38.95
N LYS A 459 0.19 -6.97 37.83
CA LYS A 459 1.25 -8.00 37.80
C LYS A 459 2.29 -7.78 36.68
N THR A 460 3.20 -6.84 36.90
CA THR A 460 4.36 -6.62 36.02
C THR A 460 5.49 -7.62 36.30
N ALA A 461 5.64 -8.60 35.41
CA ALA A 461 6.82 -9.43 35.29
C ALA A 461 7.33 -9.40 33.83
N THR A 462 8.43 -10.10 33.53
CA THR A 462 9.08 -10.11 32.20
C THR A 462 9.03 -11.47 31.47
N SER A 463 8.52 -12.53 32.12
CA SER A 463 8.41 -13.89 31.57
C SER A 463 7.40 -13.99 30.43
N ILE A 464 7.46 -15.08 29.67
CA ILE A 464 6.51 -15.39 28.59
C ILE A 464 5.05 -15.25 29.07
N ARG A 465 4.67 -15.88 30.18
CA ARG A 465 3.31 -15.84 30.74
C ARG A 465 2.82 -14.43 31.08
N SER A 466 3.70 -13.53 31.52
CA SER A 466 3.33 -12.13 31.74
C SER A 466 3.01 -11.39 30.44
N ARG A 467 3.68 -11.75 29.33
CA ARG A 467 3.43 -11.18 28.00
C ARG A 467 2.20 -11.80 27.34
N LEU A 468 1.92 -13.08 27.60
CA LEU A 468 0.66 -13.73 27.24
C LEU A 468 -0.52 -13.03 27.93
N ALA A 469 -0.49 -12.88 29.26
CA ALA A 469 -1.53 -12.16 30.02
C ALA A 469 -1.66 -10.68 29.59
N SER A 470 -0.54 -9.98 29.34
CA SER A 470 -0.58 -8.60 28.83
C SER A 470 -1.21 -8.48 27.43
N LYS A 471 -1.10 -9.54 26.62
CA LYS A 471 -1.69 -9.61 25.29
C LYS A 471 -3.17 -9.97 25.34
N GLU A 472 -3.54 -10.89 26.22
CA GLU A 472 -4.92 -11.26 26.55
C GLU A 472 -5.70 -10.03 27.05
N LEU A 473 -5.13 -9.27 27.99
CA LEU A 473 -5.67 -7.98 28.44
C LEU A 473 -5.85 -6.97 27.29
N LYS A 474 -4.85 -6.80 26.41
CA LYS A 474 -5.01 -5.96 25.19
C LYS A 474 -6.09 -6.50 24.25
N GLY A 475 -6.25 -7.82 24.16
CA GLY A 475 -7.31 -8.46 23.39
C GLY A 475 -8.69 -8.11 23.94
N TYR A 476 -8.87 -8.18 25.26
CA TYR A 476 -10.09 -7.72 25.93
C TYR A 476 -10.34 -6.22 25.72
N GLU A 477 -9.33 -5.36 25.82
CA GLU A 477 -9.47 -3.90 25.57
C GLU A 477 -9.93 -3.61 24.13
N VAL A 478 -9.32 -4.26 23.13
CA VAL A 478 -9.71 -4.10 21.71
C VAL A 478 -11.10 -4.68 21.45
N ASN A 479 -11.43 -5.84 22.01
CA ASN A 479 -12.76 -6.43 21.92
C ASN A 479 -13.83 -5.53 22.54
N PHE A 480 -13.56 -4.95 23.72
CA PHE A 480 -14.46 -4.02 24.39
C PHE A 480 -14.64 -2.71 23.62
N GLN A 481 -13.54 -2.09 23.15
CA GLN A 481 -13.61 -0.87 22.33
C GLN A 481 -14.38 -1.11 21.04
N THR A 482 -14.19 -2.26 20.39
CA THR A 482 -14.98 -2.66 19.21
C THR A 482 -16.45 -2.81 19.57
N LEU A 483 -16.76 -3.54 20.66
CA LEU A 483 -18.13 -3.76 21.15
C LEU A 483 -18.85 -2.43 21.45
N MET A 484 -18.18 -1.50 22.13
CA MET A 484 -18.74 -0.20 22.54
C MET A 484 -18.86 0.78 21.38
N ASN A 485 -17.89 0.84 20.47
CA ASN A 485 -17.98 1.70 19.29
C ASN A 485 -19.10 1.22 18.35
N THR A 486 -19.21 -0.09 18.11
CA THR A 486 -20.25 -0.62 17.24
C THR A 486 -21.67 -0.42 17.82
N ILE A 487 -21.90 -0.63 19.12
CA ILE A 487 -23.23 -0.33 19.70
C ILE A 487 -23.53 1.17 19.68
N LYS A 488 -22.55 2.04 19.97
CA LYS A 488 -22.72 3.51 19.85
C LYS A 488 -23.16 3.90 18.44
N ASN A 489 -22.49 3.39 17.40
CA ASN A 489 -22.81 3.70 16.00
C ASN A 489 -24.22 3.21 15.57
N ILE A 490 -24.66 2.06 16.07
CA ILE A 490 -26.03 1.57 15.85
C ILE A 490 -27.04 2.54 16.51
N LEU A 491 -26.78 2.94 17.76
CA LEU A 491 -27.70 3.80 18.53
C LEU A 491 -27.76 5.24 18.00
N THR A 492 -26.67 5.80 17.46
CA THR A 492 -26.63 7.17 16.91
C THR A 492 -27.25 7.33 15.52
N ASN A 493 -27.70 6.25 14.87
CA ASN A 493 -28.23 6.25 13.51
C ASN A 493 -27.25 6.80 12.44
N GLU A 494 -25.95 6.53 12.60
CA GLU A 494 -25.02 6.71 11.47
C GLU A 494 -25.41 5.75 10.34
N ARG A 495 -25.45 6.25 9.10
CA ARG A 495 -25.90 5.47 7.95
C ARG A 495 -24.82 4.46 7.54
N PHE A 496 -24.96 3.22 8.01
CA PHE A 496 -24.26 2.06 7.43
C PHE A 496 -24.42 2.06 5.90
N SER A 497 -23.36 1.70 5.20
CA SER A 497 -23.30 1.79 3.73
C SER A 497 -24.18 0.76 3.02
N ASN A 498 -24.56 -0.32 3.72
CA ASN A 498 -25.41 -1.41 3.24
C ASN A 498 -25.91 -2.30 4.41
N GLU A 499 -26.90 -3.16 4.13
CA GLU A 499 -27.45 -4.13 5.09
C GLU A 499 -26.42 -5.13 5.65
N ILE A 500 -25.44 -5.54 4.85
CA ILE A 500 -24.41 -6.51 5.25
C ILE A 500 -23.54 -5.94 6.37
N GLU A 501 -23.18 -4.67 6.28
CA GLU A 501 -22.45 -3.94 7.33
C GLU A 501 -23.27 -3.85 8.62
N LEU A 502 -24.59 -3.60 8.51
CA LEU A 502 -25.50 -3.63 9.65
C LEU A 502 -25.58 -5.03 10.29
N ALA A 503 -25.66 -6.11 9.51
CA ALA A 503 -25.64 -7.48 10.03
C ALA A 503 -24.31 -7.84 10.71
N GLU A 504 -23.16 -7.51 10.12
CA GLU A 504 -21.85 -7.78 10.73
C GLU A 504 -21.66 -6.98 12.03
N ASN A 505 -22.19 -5.75 12.10
CA ASN A 505 -22.18 -4.92 13.32
C ASN A 505 -23.14 -5.42 14.41
N ILE A 506 -24.35 -5.88 14.06
CA ILE A 506 -25.29 -6.49 15.02
C ILE A 506 -24.74 -7.83 15.52
N LEU A 507 -24.26 -8.70 14.64
CA LEU A 507 -23.70 -10.00 15.04
C LEU A 507 -22.46 -9.85 15.91
N SER A 508 -21.53 -8.94 15.57
CA SER A 508 -20.35 -8.68 16.40
C SER A 508 -20.66 -8.02 17.75
N THR A 509 -21.83 -7.39 17.92
CA THR A 509 -22.29 -6.84 19.22
C THR A 509 -23.15 -7.80 20.03
N THR A 510 -23.93 -8.70 19.42
CA THR A 510 -24.85 -9.60 20.13
C THR A 510 -24.45 -11.08 20.14
N VAL A 511 -23.42 -11.50 19.38
CA VAL A 511 -23.01 -12.92 19.27
C VAL A 511 -21.50 -13.10 19.42
N THR A 512 -21.09 -14.10 20.20
CA THR A 512 -19.68 -14.45 20.43
C THR A 512 -19.07 -15.14 19.19
N SER A 513 -18.42 -14.34 18.34
CA SER A 513 -18.06 -14.69 16.97
C SER A 513 -16.82 -15.60 16.83
N LYS A 514 -16.98 -16.92 17.05
CA LYS A 514 -15.87 -17.89 16.90
C LYS A 514 -15.24 -17.97 15.50
N LYS A 515 -15.97 -17.62 14.43
CA LYS A 515 -15.52 -17.79 13.02
C LYS A 515 -14.70 -16.62 12.44
N TYR A 516 -14.85 -15.39 12.93
CA TYR A 516 -14.39 -14.21 12.17
C TYR A 516 -12.87 -13.98 12.19
N ALA A 517 -12.14 -14.56 13.15
CA ALA A 517 -10.68 -14.47 13.23
C ALA A 517 -9.94 -15.29 12.14
N GLU A 518 -10.53 -16.38 11.64
CA GLU A 518 -9.86 -17.31 10.71
C GLU A 518 -9.53 -16.69 9.34
N LYS A 519 -10.23 -15.61 8.97
CA LYS A 519 -10.14 -14.96 7.65
C LYS A 519 -8.72 -14.43 7.36
N THR A 520 -7.96 -14.10 8.40
CA THR A 520 -6.59 -13.57 8.33
C THR A 520 -5.54 -14.62 7.94
N LEU A 521 -5.83 -15.92 8.11
CA LEU A 521 -4.85 -17.01 7.96
C LEU A 521 -4.76 -17.61 6.54
N ARG A 522 -5.62 -17.20 5.59
CA ARG A 522 -5.69 -17.79 4.24
C ARG A 522 -4.86 -17.07 3.16
N MET A 523 -3.97 -16.16 3.54
CA MET A 523 -3.07 -15.44 2.63
C MET A 523 -1.79 -16.24 2.35
N LYS A 524 -1.50 -16.47 1.06
CA LYS A 524 -0.46 -17.37 0.54
C LYS A 524 0.88 -17.32 1.30
N GLY A 525 1.28 -18.45 1.89
CA GLY A 525 2.65 -18.69 2.34
C GLY A 525 2.76 -19.43 3.68
N HIS A 526 2.85 -20.76 3.59
CA HIS A 526 2.97 -21.73 4.69
C HIS A 526 1.76 -21.75 5.66
N THR A 527 1.05 -22.88 5.70
CA THR A 527 -0.26 -23.05 6.35
C THR A 527 -0.18 -23.22 7.87
N GLY A 528 -1.34 -23.33 8.54
CA GLY A 528 -1.40 -23.75 9.94
C GLY A 528 -0.93 -25.18 10.15
N GLU A 529 -1.33 -26.11 9.28
CA GLU A 529 -0.90 -27.53 9.33
C GLU A 529 0.62 -27.67 9.19
N GLU A 530 1.24 -26.89 8.30
CA GLU A 530 2.70 -26.85 8.16
C GLU A 530 3.38 -26.21 9.38
N TYR A 531 2.74 -25.23 10.04
CA TYR A 531 3.22 -24.65 11.30
C TYR A 531 3.16 -25.65 12.46
N ASP A 532 2.09 -26.44 12.59
CA ASP A 532 1.96 -27.44 13.66
C ASP A 532 3.03 -28.54 13.54
N VAL A 533 3.33 -29.00 12.31
CA VAL A 533 4.44 -29.94 12.05
C VAL A 533 5.79 -29.31 12.42
N ASP A 534 6.05 -28.09 11.97
CA ASP A 534 7.30 -27.37 12.25
C ASP A 534 7.49 -27.06 13.75
N ARG A 535 6.39 -26.86 14.47
CA ARG A 535 6.33 -26.63 15.91
C ARG A 535 6.70 -27.89 16.70
N GLU A 536 6.18 -29.06 16.34
CA GLU A 536 6.58 -30.31 17.01
C GLU A 536 8.04 -30.70 16.70
N GLU A 537 8.52 -30.44 15.47
CA GLU A 537 9.96 -30.55 15.15
C GLU A 537 10.78 -29.65 16.08
N PHE A 538 10.39 -28.37 16.22
CA PHE A 538 11.06 -27.39 17.08
C PHE A 538 11.05 -27.81 18.56
N LYS A 539 9.91 -28.21 19.12
CA LYS A 539 9.81 -28.74 20.50
C LYS A 539 10.76 -29.91 20.73
N SER A 540 10.86 -30.84 19.77
CA SER A 540 11.77 -31.99 19.88
C SER A 540 13.24 -31.57 19.95
N ILE A 541 13.62 -30.54 19.17
CA ILE A 541 14.97 -29.98 19.14
C ILE A 541 15.26 -29.20 20.42
N ILE A 542 14.34 -28.35 20.91
CA ILE A 542 14.49 -27.66 22.19
C ILE A 542 14.64 -28.65 23.35
N LYS A 543 13.84 -29.72 23.38
CA LYS A 543 13.95 -30.79 24.39
C LYS A 543 15.32 -31.47 24.37
N ARG A 544 15.90 -31.70 23.19
CA ARG A 544 17.26 -32.26 23.03
C ARG A 544 18.36 -31.27 23.46
N GLU A 545 18.24 -30.01 23.06
CA GLU A 545 19.26 -28.98 23.34
C GLU A 545 19.11 -28.30 24.72
N LYS A 546 18.08 -28.61 25.53
CA LYS A 546 17.82 -27.95 26.83
C LYS A 546 19.05 -27.94 27.77
N SER A 547 19.86 -28.99 27.75
CA SER A 547 21.11 -29.06 28.55
C SER A 547 22.25 -28.19 28.01
N ASN A 548 22.24 -27.85 26.72
CA ASN A 548 23.17 -26.90 26.09
C ASN A 548 22.69 -25.45 26.28
N LEU A 549 21.38 -25.22 26.16
CA LEU A 549 20.73 -23.93 26.45
C LEU A 549 20.94 -23.50 27.90
N MET A 550 20.71 -24.39 28.87
CA MET A 550 20.88 -24.04 30.29
C MET A 550 22.29 -23.55 30.64
N LYS A 551 23.33 -24.10 29.98
CA LYS A 551 24.75 -23.68 30.07
C LYS A 551 25.07 -22.36 29.33
N ILE A 552 24.08 -21.53 29.02
CA ILE A 552 24.26 -20.15 28.53
C ILE A 552 23.92 -19.18 29.65
N GLU A 553 24.92 -18.52 30.20
CA GLU A 553 24.69 -17.33 31.02
C GLU A 553 24.16 -16.20 30.11
N VAL A 554 23.10 -15.52 30.55
CA VAL A 554 22.49 -14.41 29.82
C VAL A 554 22.81 -13.14 30.61
N THR A 555 23.58 -12.24 30.00
CA THR A 555 23.99 -10.99 30.64
C THR A 555 22.99 -9.87 30.36
N ALA A 556 23.10 -8.76 31.10
CA ALA A 556 22.32 -7.55 30.81
C ALA A 556 22.68 -6.89 29.46
N GLU A 557 23.72 -7.36 28.76
CA GLU A 557 24.11 -6.88 27.42
C GLU A 557 23.53 -7.74 26.29
N ASP A 558 23.16 -8.99 26.58
CA ASP A 558 22.43 -9.89 25.67
C ASP A 558 20.93 -9.57 25.62
N CYS A 559 20.39 -8.94 26.67
CA CYS A 559 19.01 -8.50 26.74
C CYS A 559 18.77 -7.20 25.96
N CYS A 560 17.56 -7.09 25.38
CA CYS A 560 17.09 -5.84 24.80
C CYS A 560 16.99 -4.75 25.88
N ARG A 561 17.62 -3.60 25.62
CA ARG A 561 17.69 -2.45 26.54
C ARG A 561 16.33 -1.79 26.89
N VAL A 562 15.22 -2.23 26.30
CA VAL A 562 13.88 -1.63 26.48
C VAL A 562 12.93 -2.54 27.28
N ASN A 563 12.86 -3.83 26.96
CA ASN A 563 11.98 -4.79 27.66
C ASN A 563 12.74 -5.78 28.58
N LEU A 564 14.08 -5.71 28.60
CA LEU A 564 14.97 -6.54 29.40
C LEU A 564 14.90 -8.06 29.11
N THR A 565 14.33 -8.49 27.98
CA THR A 565 14.34 -9.90 27.54
C THR A 565 15.30 -10.14 26.37
N SER A 566 15.69 -11.40 26.17
CA SER A 566 16.47 -11.88 25.02
C SER A 566 15.83 -13.13 24.41
N THR A 567 16.22 -13.49 23.19
CA THR A 567 15.86 -14.77 22.58
C THR A 567 16.33 -15.96 23.42
N ILE A 568 17.47 -15.85 24.11
CA ILE A 568 17.97 -16.92 24.98
C ILE A 568 17.14 -17.02 26.27
N SER A 569 16.61 -15.90 26.76
CA SER A 569 15.68 -15.88 27.91
C SER A 569 14.41 -16.66 27.59
N ASP A 570 13.76 -16.36 26.47
CA ASP A 570 12.54 -17.05 26.04
C ASP A 570 12.77 -18.53 25.73
N LEU A 571 13.95 -18.90 25.19
CA LEU A 571 14.31 -20.30 24.94
C LEU A 571 14.64 -21.09 26.22
N LYS A 572 14.77 -20.41 27.37
CA LYS A 572 14.98 -21.01 28.70
C LYS A 572 13.72 -21.04 29.57
N ASP A 573 12.78 -20.14 29.28
CA ASP A 573 11.52 -19.97 30.02
C ASP A 573 10.69 -21.27 30.01
N GLU A 574 10.01 -21.55 31.12
CA GLU A 574 9.24 -22.79 31.28
C GLU A 574 7.90 -22.73 30.54
N ASP A 575 7.33 -21.52 30.38
CA ASP A 575 6.08 -21.26 29.68
C ASP A 575 6.26 -21.24 28.13
N LEU A 576 7.44 -21.63 27.60
CA LEU A 576 7.74 -21.64 26.16
C LEU A 576 6.81 -22.55 25.34
N ASN A 577 6.27 -23.61 25.94
CA ASN A 577 5.31 -24.48 25.26
C ASN A 577 3.98 -23.74 24.99
N ASP A 578 3.46 -23.02 25.99
CA ASP A 578 2.23 -22.24 25.89
C ASP A 578 2.33 -21.15 24.81
N LEU A 579 3.53 -20.54 24.69
CA LEU A 579 3.83 -19.60 23.61
C LEU A 579 3.84 -20.25 22.22
N LEU A 580 4.27 -21.51 22.12
CA LEU A 580 4.24 -22.28 20.86
C LEU A 580 2.84 -22.78 20.49
N GLU A 581 1.92 -22.93 21.47
CA GLU A 581 0.50 -23.23 21.19
C GLU A 581 -0.27 -22.05 20.58
N LEU A 582 0.30 -20.85 20.55
CA LEU A 582 -0.24 -19.75 19.74
C LEU A 582 -0.15 -20.07 18.24
N ASN A 583 -1.12 -19.57 17.47
CA ASN A 583 -1.03 -19.58 16.01
C ASN A 583 0.22 -18.81 15.53
N LYS A 584 0.73 -19.17 14.34
CA LYS A 584 1.93 -18.62 13.69
C LYS A 584 2.09 -17.09 13.80
N TYR A 585 1.05 -16.31 13.52
CA TYR A 585 1.12 -14.84 13.57
C TYR A 585 1.29 -14.34 15.00
N ASP A 586 0.52 -14.93 15.92
CA ASP A 586 0.52 -14.58 17.33
C ASP A 586 1.80 -15.00 18.05
N PHE A 587 2.39 -16.13 17.68
CA PHE A 587 3.73 -16.53 18.10
C PHE A 587 4.81 -15.53 17.65
N LEU A 588 4.85 -15.21 16.35
CA LEU A 588 5.86 -14.31 15.74
C LEU A 588 5.87 -12.89 16.35
N LYS A 589 4.71 -12.42 16.84
CA LYS A 589 4.60 -11.15 17.57
C LYS A 589 5.00 -11.19 19.05
N THR A 590 5.05 -12.38 19.66
CA THR A 590 5.14 -12.54 21.13
C THR A 590 6.46 -13.19 21.58
N PHE A 591 7.10 -13.99 20.73
CA PHE A 591 8.44 -14.55 20.96
C PHE A 591 9.54 -13.50 20.73
N THR A 592 10.49 -13.39 21.66
CA THR A 592 11.54 -12.37 21.65
C THR A 592 12.61 -12.72 20.61
N ILE A 593 12.69 -11.95 19.53
CA ILE A 593 13.86 -11.91 18.64
C ILE A 593 14.69 -10.68 18.96
N SER A 594 15.79 -10.88 19.67
CA SER A 594 16.76 -9.87 20.09
C SER A 594 17.98 -9.86 19.17
N GLY A 595 18.45 -8.67 18.78
CA GLY A 595 19.63 -8.52 17.93
C GLY A 595 19.97 -7.06 17.63
N ILE A 596 20.73 -6.84 16.56
CA ILE A 596 21.14 -5.51 16.11
C ILE A 596 19.90 -4.75 15.57
N PRO A 597 19.51 -3.61 16.17
CA PRO A 597 18.49 -2.72 15.59
C PRO A 597 19.00 -2.03 14.32
N ILE A 598 18.16 -2.04 13.27
CA ILE A 598 18.48 -1.46 11.96
C ILE A 598 17.30 -0.67 11.37
N PHE A 599 17.62 0.28 10.49
CA PHE A 599 16.66 0.93 9.61
C PHE A 599 16.88 0.51 8.15
N SER A 600 15.85 -0.07 7.54
CA SER A 600 15.86 -0.60 6.16
C SER A 600 14.52 -0.34 5.48
N PRO A 601 14.46 0.34 4.32
CA PRO A 601 13.22 0.48 3.56
C PRO A 601 12.81 -0.88 3.01
N ILE A 602 11.67 -1.40 3.47
CA ILE A 602 11.18 -2.72 3.08
C ILE A 602 10.69 -2.65 1.64
N ARG A 603 11.07 -3.64 0.83
CA ARG A 603 10.78 -3.70 -0.62
C ARG A 603 10.48 -5.13 -1.02
N ASP A 604 9.47 -5.32 -1.87
CA ASP A 604 9.09 -6.62 -2.45
C ASP A 604 10.28 -7.35 -3.09
N SER A 605 11.20 -6.60 -3.72
CA SER A 605 12.42 -7.15 -4.31
C SER A 605 13.30 -7.90 -3.29
N ALA A 606 13.35 -7.45 -2.03
CA ALA A 606 14.10 -8.11 -0.96
C ALA A 606 13.36 -9.32 -0.36
N MET A 607 12.05 -9.44 -0.61
CA MET A 607 11.25 -10.63 -0.31
C MET A 607 11.40 -11.72 -1.39
N ILE A 608 11.85 -11.35 -2.59
CA ILE A 608 12.18 -12.28 -3.69
C ILE A 608 13.66 -12.68 -3.64
N ASN A 609 14.56 -11.77 -3.25
CA ASN A 609 15.98 -12.07 -3.06
C ASN A 609 16.57 -11.30 -1.86
N PRO A 610 16.98 -12.00 -0.78
CA PRO A 610 17.56 -11.37 0.39
C PRO A 610 18.84 -10.53 0.17
N TRP A 611 19.67 -10.86 -0.81
CA TRP A 611 21.00 -10.24 -0.95
C TRP A 611 20.94 -8.79 -1.48
N ILE A 612 19.76 -8.34 -1.91
CA ILE A 612 19.47 -6.94 -2.28
C ILE A 612 18.66 -6.18 -1.22
N TYR A 613 18.52 -6.72 0.00
CA TYR A 613 18.06 -5.98 1.17
C TYR A 613 19.05 -4.85 1.52
N SER A 614 18.57 -3.71 2.04
CA SER A 614 19.35 -2.45 2.05
C SER A 614 19.29 -1.74 3.40
N ILE A 615 20.27 -2.02 4.27
CA ILE A 615 20.40 -1.37 5.58
C ILE A 615 20.90 0.08 5.38
N ARG A 616 20.06 1.07 5.68
CA ARG A 616 20.39 2.50 5.59
C ARG A 616 21.18 3.02 6.79
N ARG A 617 20.96 2.44 7.97
CA ARG A 617 21.55 2.84 9.26
C ARG A 617 21.52 1.66 10.23
N ILE A 618 22.60 1.48 10.98
CA ILE A 618 22.64 0.61 12.17
C ILE A 618 22.58 1.51 13.41
N LEU A 619 21.79 1.16 14.42
CA LEU A 619 21.67 1.98 15.62
C LEU A 619 22.95 1.97 16.46
N LYS A 620 23.36 3.14 16.95
CA LYS A 620 24.60 3.33 17.75
C LYS A 620 24.37 2.95 19.23
N SER A 621 25.46 2.91 20.01
CA SER A 621 25.40 2.80 21.49
C SER A 621 24.54 3.94 22.07
N PRO A 622 23.73 3.75 23.13
CA PRO A 622 23.67 2.60 24.06
C PRO A 622 22.79 1.43 23.61
N TYR A 623 22.02 1.57 22.53
CA TYR A 623 21.05 0.57 22.07
C TYR A 623 21.74 -0.54 21.26
N THR A 624 22.62 -1.29 21.94
CA THR A 624 23.42 -2.37 21.36
C THR A 624 22.56 -3.49 20.79
N ILE A 625 21.58 -3.94 21.58
CA ILE A 625 20.60 -5.01 21.30
C ILE A 625 19.17 -4.49 21.56
N VAL A 626 18.26 -4.78 20.63
CA VAL A 626 16.82 -4.49 20.74
C VAL A 626 16.00 -5.71 20.27
N SER A 627 14.78 -5.87 20.79
CA SER A 627 13.84 -6.93 20.40
C SER A 627 12.84 -6.46 19.35
N GLN A 628 12.44 -7.32 18.41
CA GLN A 628 11.34 -7.04 17.49
C GLN A 628 10.00 -6.80 18.21
N VAL A 629 9.80 -7.34 19.42
CA VAL A 629 8.62 -7.12 20.27
C VAL A 629 8.47 -5.64 20.66
N VAL A 630 9.56 -4.86 20.70
CA VAL A 630 9.52 -3.40 20.92
C VAL A 630 8.85 -2.70 19.73
N LEU A 631 9.14 -3.15 18.50
CA LEU A 631 8.53 -2.62 17.28
C LEU A 631 7.02 -2.90 17.24
N GLU A 632 6.61 -4.13 17.59
CA GLU A 632 5.18 -4.50 17.63
C GLU A 632 4.40 -3.71 18.71
N ASN A 633 5.02 -3.47 19.88
CA ASN A 633 4.37 -2.71 20.95
C ASN A 633 4.30 -1.20 20.67
N MET A 634 5.30 -0.59 20.02
CA MET A 634 5.30 0.86 19.76
C MET A 634 4.58 1.25 18.46
N SER A 635 4.51 0.37 17.46
CA SER A 635 3.80 0.65 16.19
C SER A 635 2.28 0.77 16.35
N THR A 636 1.69 0.08 17.34
CA THR A 636 0.24 0.15 17.64
C THR A 636 -0.23 1.52 18.16
N ALA A 637 0.69 2.41 18.57
CA ALA A 637 0.36 3.70 19.17
C ALA A 637 0.18 4.87 18.18
N SER A 638 0.24 4.65 16.86
CA SER A 638 0.18 5.74 15.85
C SER A 638 -0.67 5.35 14.62
N PRO A 639 -1.99 5.61 14.63
CA PRO A 639 -2.88 5.19 13.54
C PRO A 639 -2.65 5.93 12.21
N ASN A 640 -2.37 7.25 12.25
CA ASN A 640 -2.53 8.13 11.08
C ASN A 640 -1.37 8.09 10.05
N SER A 641 -0.71 6.94 9.86
CA SER A 641 0.32 6.61 8.84
C SER A 641 -0.21 6.12 7.48
N VAL A 642 -0.08 6.90 6.40
CA VAL A 642 -0.47 6.47 5.03
C VAL A 642 0.51 5.44 4.43
N ASP A 643 1.78 5.44 4.86
CA ASP A 643 2.74 4.38 4.57
C ASP A 643 3.10 3.61 5.85
N VAL A 644 2.65 2.36 5.92
CA VAL A 644 2.85 1.47 7.08
C VAL A 644 4.18 0.71 6.99
N GLN A 645 4.70 0.45 5.78
CA GLN A 645 5.84 -0.47 5.59
C GLN A 645 7.19 0.18 5.94
N ASN A 646 7.29 1.51 5.83
CA ASN A 646 8.52 2.26 6.13
C ASN A 646 8.50 2.94 7.52
N LYS A 647 7.46 2.74 8.34
CA LYS A 647 7.36 3.31 9.69
C LYS A 647 8.36 2.66 10.65
N GLY A 648 9.43 3.40 10.97
CA GLY A 648 10.35 3.07 12.06
C GLY A 648 9.90 3.63 13.41
N VAL A 649 10.33 2.96 14.47
CA VAL A 649 10.19 3.40 15.86
C VAL A 649 11.43 4.21 16.24
N LYS A 650 11.24 5.38 16.85
CA LYS A 650 12.32 6.20 17.44
C LYS A 650 12.42 5.87 18.93
N LEU A 651 13.63 5.61 19.44
CA LEU A 651 13.85 5.35 20.87
C LEU A 651 14.02 6.64 21.69
N GLN A 652 14.39 7.78 21.07
CA GLN A 652 14.50 9.07 21.75
C GLN A 652 13.89 10.20 20.92
N GLY A 653 12.71 10.67 21.35
CA GLY A 653 12.05 11.87 20.83
C GLY A 653 11.90 11.88 19.30
N ASN A 654 12.32 12.98 18.68
CA ASN A 654 12.28 13.16 17.22
C ASN A 654 13.58 12.79 16.50
N ASP A 655 14.59 12.25 17.19
CA ASP A 655 15.86 11.91 16.56
C ASP A 655 15.73 10.77 15.53
N GLU A 656 16.29 10.98 14.35
CA GLU A 656 16.36 9.96 13.30
C GLU A 656 17.50 8.95 13.51
N GLU A 657 18.55 9.30 14.26
CA GLU A 657 19.63 8.36 14.56
C GLU A 657 19.21 7.24 15.52
N THR A 658 18.16 7.46 16.34
CA THR A 658 17.49 6.40 17.12
C THR A 658 16.32 5.71 16.41
N CYS A 659 16.11 5.93 15.11
CA CYS A 659 15.05 5.28 14.33
C CYS A 659 15.45 3.88 13.83
N PHE A 660 14.62 2.86 14.08
CA PHE A 660 14.79 1.48 13.60
C PHE A 660 13.45 0.85 13.23
N ASN A 661 13.42 -0.09 12.27
CA ASN A 661 12.19 -0.78 11.84
C ASN A 661 12.34 -2.31 11.69
N ALA A 662 13.57 -2.83 11.81
CA ALA A 662 13.88 -4.25 11.77
C ALA A 662 14.98 -4.60 12.78
N VAL A 663 15.14 -5.90 13.06
CA VAL A 663 16.16 -6.44 13.98
C VAL A 663 16.86 -7.61 13.30
N ILE A 664 18.19 -7.59 13.25
CA ILE A 664 19.00 -8.73 12.79
C ILE A 664 19.47 -9.51 14.01
N PRO A 665 19.04 -10.75 14.22
CA PRO A 665 19.51 -11.57 15.34
C PRO A 665 21.03 -11.72 15.31
N VAL A 666 21.68 -11.62 16.47
CA VAL A 666 23.11 -11.93 16.62
C VAL A 666 23.34 -12.59 17.98
N PHE A 667 24.32 -13.48 18.03
CA PHE A 667 24.73 -14.17 19.25
C PHE A 667 26.24 -14.06 19.46
N PRO A 668 26.71 -13.87 20.70
CA PRO A 668 28.14 -13.97 21.02
C PRO A 668 28.72 -15.36 20.71
N PRO A 669 30.05 -15.52 20.50
CA PRO A 669 30.63 -16.78 20.02
C PRO A 669 30.39 -18.02 20.90
N ASN A 670 30.34 -17.82 22.22
CA ASN A 670 30.02 -18.83 23.24
C ASN A 670 28.51 -19.20 23.30
N VAL A 671 27.66 -18.45 22.61
CA VAL A 671 26.21 -18.64 22.49
C VAL A 671 25.86 -19.22 21.12
N ALA A 672 26.36 -18.62 20.03
CA ALA A 672 26.08 -19.01 18.64
C ALA A 672 26.36 -20.50 18.38
N SER A 673 27.50 -20.99 18.87
CA SER A 673 27.93 -22.39 18.76
C SER A 673 26.95 -23.38 19.42
N LYS A 674 26.37 -23.03 20.57
CA LYS A 674 25.32 -23.81 21.27
C LYS A 674 23.96 -23.69 20.59
N MET A 675 23.69 -22.55 19.95
CA MET A 675 22.46 -22.25 19.22
C MET A 675 22.38 -22.89 17.84
N LYS A 676 23.47 -23.48 17.31
CA LYS A 676 23.61 -24.02 15.94
C LYS A 676 22.40 -24.83 15.45
N ASN A 677 21.89 -25.76 16.27
CA ASN A 677 20.78 -26.64 15.89
C ASN A 677 19.43 -25.90 15.87
N ILE A 678 19.20 -25.00 16.82
CA ILE A 678 17.97 -24.20 16.93
C ILE A 678 17.89 -23.18 15.79
N MET A 679 19.01 -22.52 15.49
CA MET A 679 19.15 -21.53 14.41
C MET A 679 18.86 -22.07 13.00
N ARG A 680 18.79 -23.39 12.83
CA ARG A 680 18.54 -24.07 11.55
C ARG A 680 17.08 -24.44 11.33
N THR A 681 16.29 -24.50 12.40
CA THR A 681 14.87 -24.87 12.35
C THR A 681 14.06 -23.91 11.50
N LYS A 682 12.95 -24.40 10.95
CA LYS A 682 12.02 -23.58 10.15
C LYS A 682 11.37 -22.50 11.02
N ILE A 683 10.94 -22.82 12.24
CA ILE A 683 10.41 -21.85 13.23
C ILE A 683 11.40 -20.69 13.46
N TYR A 684 12.69 -20.97 13.64
CA TYR A 684 13.69 -19.90 13.77
C TYR A 684 13.88 -19.09 12.47
N ALA A 685 13.79 -19.73 11.29
CA ALA A 685 13.80 -19.03 10.01
C ALA A 685 12.56 -18.12 9.82
N MET A 686 11.36 -18.56 10.21
CA MET A 686 10.15 -17.72 10.25
C MET A 686 10.38 -16.48 11.13
N CYS A 687 10.93 -16.68 12.33
CA CYS A 687 11.22 -15.60 13.27
C CYS A 687 12.23 -14.58 12.71
N CYS A 688 13.30 -15.05 12.06
CA CYS A 688 14.25 -14.17 11.37
C CYS A 688 13.60 -13.41 10.21
N THR A 689 12.80 -14.10 9.39
CA THR A 689 12.11 -13.50 8.24
C THR A 689 11.16 -12.39 8.71
N PHE A 690 10.39 -12.64 9.76
CA PHE A 690 9.51 -11.64 10.36
C PHE A 690 10.29 -10.47 11.00
N ALA A 691 11.37 -10.73 11.74
CA ALA A 691 12.17 -9.68 12.38
C ALA A 691 12.90 -8.75 11.39
N ILE A 692 13.24 -9.26 10.19
CA ILE A 692 14.01 -8.53 9.16
C ILE A 692 13.12 -7.92 8.07
N LEU A 693 12.09 -8.63 7.60
CA LEU A 693 11.21 -8.21 6.49
C LEU A 693 9.79 -7.79 6.93
N LYS A 694 9.43 -7.94 8.21
CA LYS A 694 8.10 -7.64 8.78
C LYS A 694 6.91 -8.32 8.09
N ASN A 695 7.16 -9.36 7.30
CA ASN A 695 6.14 -10.14 6.61
C ASN A 695 6.00 -11.53 7.26
N PRO A 696 4.86 -11.85 7.92
CA PRO A 696 4.64 -13.15 8.57
C PRO A 696 4.22 -14.26 7.59
N HIS A 697 3.90 -13.91 6.33
CA HIS A 697 3.49 -14.87 5.30
C HIS A 697 4.68 -15.44 4.50
N ILE A 698 5.90 -14.97 4.75
CA ILE A 698 7.10 -15.42 4.03
C ILE A 698 8.04 -16.12 4.99
N ILE A 699 8.69 -17.18 4.50
CA ILE A 699 9.77 -17.90 5.18
C ILE A 699 10.94 -17.94 4.20
N ASP A 700 11.99 -17.19 4.48
CA ASP A 700 13.22 -17.23 3.70
C ASP A 700 14.34 -17.83 4.55
N TYR A 701 14.99 -18.87 4.03
CA TYR A 701 16.05 -19.59 4.75
C TYR A 701 17.41 -18.90 4.67
N ASN A 702 17.58 -17.95 3.75
CA ASN A 702 18.81 -17.21 3.49
C ASN A 702 18.79 -15.77 4.06
N ILE A 703 17.62 -15.20 4.35
CA ILE A 703 17.47 -13.79 4.79
C ILE A 703 18.33 -13.42 5.99
N HIS A 704 18.45 -14.33 6.96
CA HIS A 704 19.29 -14.09 8.12
C HIS A 704 20.78 -13.96 7.73
N MET A 705 21.30 -14.89 6.91
CA MET A 705 22.68 -14.86 6.43
C MET A 705 22.97 -13.65 5.53
N ALA A 706 22.02 -13.28 4.66
CA ALA A 706 22.13 -12.10 3.83
C ALA A 706 22.16 -10.82 4.69
N ALA A 707 21.22 -10.66 5.63
CA ALA A 707 21.16 -9.50 6.51
C ALA A 707 22.42 -9.38 7.40
N LEU A 708 22.94 -10.49 7.92
CA LEU A 708 24.23 -10.55 8.62
C LEU A 708 25.38 -10.01 7.75
N GLY A 709 25.50 -10.46 6.49
CA GLY A 709 26.52 -9.98 5.57
C GLY A 709 26.35 -8.51 5.18
N ILE A 710 25.11 -8.06 4.98
CA ILE A 710 24.79 -6.64 4.69
C ILE A 710 25.14 -5.77 5.90
N ALA A 711 24.85 -6.21 7.13
CA ALA A 711 25.22 -5.49 8.34
C ALA A 711 26.73 -5.44 8.57
N TRP A 712 27.45 -6.51 8.24
CA TRP A 712 28.92 -6.54 8.28
C TRP A 712 29.54 -5.53 7.31
N VAL A 713 29.17 -5.57 6.02
CA VAL A 713 29.63 -4.59 5.01
C VAL A 713 29.21 -3.16 5.38
N ARG A 714 28.01 -2.98 5.96
CA ARG A 714 27.55 -1.67 6.43
C ARG A 714 28.39 -1.14 7.59
N MET A 715 28.84 -1.97 8.51
CA MET A 715 29.79 -1.54 9.55
C MET A 715 31.16 -1.16 8.99
N LEU A 716 31.65 -1.81 7.92
CA LEU A 716 32.86 -1.38 7.21
C LEU A 716 32.68 -0.01 6.54
N PHE A 717 31.51 0.26 5.96
CA PHE A 717 31.17 1.58 5.38
C PHE A 717 31.08 2.68 6.45
N GLU A 718 30.44 2.40 7.59
CA GLU A 718 30.28 3.38 8.68
C GLU A 718 31.54 3.54 9.54
N ASN A 719 32.46 2.57 9.54
CA ASN A 719 33.68 2.55 10.36
C ASN A 719 34.91 2.07 9.56
N PRO A 720 35.37 2.83 8.54
CA PRO A 720 36.50 2.42 7.69
C PRO A 720 37.88 2.56 8.36
N ILE A 721 37.99 3.34 9.43
CA ILE A 721 39.25 3.57 10.14
C ILE A 721 39.56 2.41 11.10
N LEU A 722 40.83 1.99 11.14
CA LEU A 722 41.36 0.98 12.06
C LEU A 722 42.26 1.64 13.12
N PRO A 723 42.27 1.16 14.38
CA PRO A 723 41.36 0.16 14.94
C PRO A 723 39.94 0.70 15.14
N ARG A 724 38.92 -0.14 14.94
CA ARG A 724 37.52 0.21 15.26
C ARG A 724 37.30 0.20 16.76
N SER A 725 36.30 0.95 17.23
CA SER A 725 35.87 0.94 18.63
C SER A 725 35.42 -0.46 19.08
N GLU A 726 35.59 -0.76 20.37
CA GLU A 726 35.36 -2.10 20.93
C GLU A 726 33.94 -2.63 20.67
N PHE A 727 32.92 -1.77 20.75
CA PHE A 727 31.54 -2.17 20.49
C PHE A 727 31.29 -2.58 19.02
N VAL A 728 32.03 -1.98 18.06
CA VAL A 728 31.96 -2.37 16.64
C VAL A 728 32.70 -3.67 16.42
N GLN A 729 33.88 -3.85 17.02
CA GLN A 729 34.60 -5.14 16.97
C GLN A 729 33.77 -6.28 17.57
N TYR A 730 33.08 -6.03 18.69
CA TYR A 730 32.19 -6.99 19.33
C TYR A 730 31.00 -7.36 18.44
N ARG A 731 30.33 -6.36 17.83
CA ARG A 731 29.25 -6.59 16.86
C ARG A 731 29.72 -7.41 15.65
N MET A 732 30.90 -7.11 15.09
CA MET A 732 31.47 -7.89 13.98
C MET A 732 31.68 -9.36 14.38
N LYS A 733 32.32 -9.61 15.54
CA LYS A 733 32.52 -10.97 16.08
C LYS A 733 31.20 -11.73 16.32
N CYS A 734 30.16 -11.04 16.79
CA CYS A 734 28.84 -11.65 16.98
C CYS A 734 28.18 -11.99 15.63
N ILE A 735 28.28 -11.11 14.63
CA ILE A 735 27.80 -11.41 13.27
C ILE A 735 28.53 -12.62 12.69
N GLU A 736 29.86 -12.63 12.75
CA GLU A 736 30.71 -13.70 12.22
C GLU A 736 30.42 -15.04 12.89
N ALA A 737 30.32 -15.07 14.22
CA ALA A 737 29.97 -16.28 14.95
C ALA A 737 28.54 -16.78 14.67
N THR A 738 27.59 -15.87 14.42
CA THR A 738 26.21 -16.20 14.02
C THR A 738 26.17 -16.75 12.59
N ALA A 739 26.89 -16.11 11.65
CA ALA A 739 27.01 -16.53 10.26
C ALA A 739 27.72 -17.88 10.10
N ALA A 740 28.72 -18.17 10.94
CA ALA A 740 29.40 -19.47 10.99
C ALA A 740 28.44 -20.64 11.24
N GLN A 741 27.31 -20.41 11.92
CA GLN A 741 26.29 -21.44 12.15
C GLN A 741 25.47 -21.76 10.89
N TYR A 742 25.73 -21.12 9.76
CA TYR A 742 25.13 -21.41 8.46
C TYR A 742 26.13 -21.90 7.39
N SER A 743 27.44 -21.82 7.61
CA SER A 743 28.47 -22.05 6.58
C SER A 743 28.54 -23.47 6.00
N ASP A 744 27.93 -24.47 6.63
CA ASP A 744 27.82 -25.85 6.12
C ASP A 744 26.47 -26.15 5.43
N ARG A 745 25.54 -25.17 5.35
CA ARG A 745 24.28 -25.34 4.60
C ARG A 745 24.59 -25.48 3.10
N PRO A 746 23.95 -26.42 2.38
CA PRO A 746 24.22 -26.65 0.96
C PRO A 746 24.17 -25.42 0.05
N SER A 747 23.29 -24.44 0.33
CA SER A 747 23.22 -23.20 -0.45
C SER A 747 24.46 -22.32 -0.32
N PHE A 748 25.09 -22.30 0.86
CA PHE A 748 26.27 -21.46 1.14
C PHE A 748 27.58 -22.19 0.89
N SER A 749 27.64 -23.50 1.16
CA SER A 749 28.83 -24.30 0.81
C SER A 749 29.04 -24.31 -0.71
N LYS A 750 28.02 -24.65 -1.51
CA LYS A 750 28.10 -24.62 -2.98
C LYS A 750 28.49 -23.26 -3.52
N TYR A 751 27.96 -22.17 -2.96
CA TYR A 751 28.31 -20.81 -3.38
C TYR A 751 29.78 -20.46 -3.05
N ARG A 752 30.25 -20.80 -1.84
CA ARG A 752 31.66 -20.67 -1.46
C ARG A 752 32.55 -21.50 -2.38
N ASP A 753 32.20 -22.76 -2.62
CA ASP A 753 33.02 -23.69 -3.39
C ASP A 753 33.10 -23.25 -4.87
N LEU A 754 32.00 -22.72 -5.41
CA LEU A 754 32.01 -22.03 -6.71
C LEU A 754 32.87 -20.75 -6.66
N LEU A 755 32.85 -19.96 -5.59
CA LEU A 755 33.70 -18.77 -5.45
C LEU A 755 35.20 -19.11 -5.39
N MET A 756 35.57 -20.23 -4.77
CA MET A 756 36.97 -20.68 -4.66
C MET A 756 37.48 -21.47 -5.89
N HIS A 757 36.60 -22.00 -6.74
CA HIS A 757 37.00 -22.83 -7.89
C HIS A 757 36.63 -22.23 -9.26
N ASN A 758 35.62 -21.37 -9.31
CA ASN A 758 35.19 -20.64 -10.51
C ASN A 758 34.64 -19.25 -10.13
N THR A 759 35.53 -18.45 -9.54
CA THR A 759 35.32 -17.06 -9.08
C THR A 759 34.44 -16.23 -10.04
N ASN A 760 34.72 -16.30 -11.34
CA ASN A 760 34.04 -15.51 -12.36
C ASN A 760 32.56 -15.86 -12.44
N GLN A 761 32.21 -17.15 -12.48
CA GLN A 761 30.81 -17.60 -12.48
C GLN A 761 30.12 -17.35 -11.13
N ALA A 762 30.85 -17.39 -10.01
CA ALA A 762 30.33 -17.05 -8.68
C ALA A 762 30.02 -15.54 -8.50
N ILE A 763 30.64 -14.67 -9.30
CA ILE A 763 30.47 -13.21 -9.27
C ILE A 763 29.55 -12.70 -10.41
N MET A 764 29.24 -13.54 -11.40
CA MET A 764 28.40 -13.19 -12.53
C MET A 764 26.93 -12.96 -12.15
N THR A 765 26.33 -11.87 -12.64
CA THR A 765 24.90 -11.56 -12.44
C THR A 765 24.03 -12.53 -13.26
N GLU A 766 24.33 -12.67 -14.55
CA GLU A 766 23.62 -13.54 -15.51
C GLU A 766 24.26 -14.94 -15.62
N SER A 767 24.73 -15.50 -14.49
CA SER A 767 25.20 -16.90 -14.45
C SER A 767 24.09 -17.86 -14.87
N THR A 768 24.46 -18.87 -15.67
CA THR A 768 23.62 -19.99 -16.09
C THR A 768 24.11 -21.33 -15.53
N ILE A 769 25.02 -21.32 -14.54
CA ILE A 769 25.42 -22.55 -13.84
C ILE A 769 24.32 -22.95 -12.85
N GLU A 770 23.79 -24.15 -13.05
CA GLU A 770 22.91 -24.81 -12.08
C GLU A 770 23.71 -25.82 -11.25
N ILE A 771 23.51 -25.80 -9.94
CA ILE A 771 24.00 -26.85 -9.04
C ILE A 771 22.80 -27.43 -8.30
N ASP A 772 22.58 -28.73 -8.47
CA ASP A 772 21.42 -29.51 -7.99
C ASP A 772 20.07 -28.82 -8.27
N GLY A 773 19.83 -28.43 -9.53
CA GLY A 773 18.57 -27.82 -9.96
C GLY A 773 18.35 -26.38 -9.49
N SER A 774 19.40 -25.71 -8.99
CA SER A 774 19.33 -24.29 -8.59
C SER A 774 20.38 -23.45 -9.31
N THR A 775 19.97 -22.43 -10.07
CA THR A 775 20.88 -21.53 -10.77
C THR A 775 21.61 -20.62 -9.77
N ILE A 776 22.93 -20.70 -9.70
CA ILE A 776 23.73 -19.87 -8.78
C ILE A 776 24.10 -18.55 -9.45
N LYS A 777 23.60 -17.43 -8.92
CA LYS A 777 23.84 -16.06 -9.43
C LYS A 777 24.47 -15.16 -8.36
N CYS A 778 25.00 -14.01 -8.76
CA CYS A 778 25.53 -12.97 -7.88
C CYS A 778 24.75 -11.66 -8.02
N GLU A 779 23.73 -11.48 -7.20
CA GLU A 779 22.75 -10.41 -7.32
C GLU A 779 23.20 -9.13 -6.59
N SER A 780 24.20 -9.26 -5.71
CA SER A 780 24.79 -8.19 -4.89
C SER A 780 26.22 -8.58 -4.51
N LEU A 781 27.17 -7.64 -4.60
CA LEU A 781 28.59 -7.91 -4.33
C LEU A 781 28.91 -8.10 -2.84
N ILE A 782 27.99 -7.75 -1.94
CA ILE A 782 28.03 -8.13 -0.51
C ILE A 782 28.18 -9.66 -0.37
N LYS A 783 27.54 -10.45 -1.25
CA LYS A 783 27.50 -11.92 -1.19
C LYS A 783 28.89 -12.55 -1.36
N PRO A 784 29.67 -12.30 -2.44
CA PRO A 784 31.04 -12.79 -2.54
C PRO A 784 31.98 -12.15 -1.51
N MET A 785 31.81 -10.86 -1.17
CA MET A 785 32.64 -10.21 -0.14
C MET A 785 32.52 -10.92 1.22
N PHE A 786 31.31 -11.10 1.74
CA PHE A 786 31.10 -11.69 3.05
C PHE A 786 31.45 -13.19 3.08
N ILE A 787 31.18 -13.93 2.00
CA ILE A 787 31.54 -15.35 1.92
C ILE A 787 33.05 -15.56 1.81
N LEU A 788 33.80 -14.67 1.12
CA LEU A 788 35.27 -14.70 1.13
C LEU A 788 35.82 -14.45 2.53
N HIS A 789 35.33 -13.42 3.23
CA HIS A 789 35.73 -13.13 4.62
C HIS A 789 35.50 -14.34 5.54
N MET A 790 34.29 -14.91 5.52
CA MET A 790 33.97 -16.10 6.32
C MET A 790 34.87 -17.30 5.98
N ALA A 791 35.27 -17.48 4.73
CA ALA A 791 36.19 -18.56 4.32
C ALA A 791 37.63 -18.31 4.80
N VAL A 792 38.12 -17.06 4.76
CA VAL A 792 39.45 -16.67 5.29
C VAL A 792 39.50 -16.86 6.81
N GLN A 793 38.50 -16.35 7.55
CA GLN A 793 38.44 -16.51 9.01
C GLN A 793 38.31 -17.98 9.43
N ALA A 794 37.62 -18.81 8.65
CA ALA A 794 37.56 -20.26 8.83
C ALA A 794 38.81 -21.03 8.33
N LYS A 795 39.84 -20.34 7.83
CA LYS A 795 41.07 -20.89 7.23
C LYS A 795 40.83 -21.89 6.09
N GLN A 796 39.70 -21.75 5.38
CA GLN A 796 39.33 -22.56 4.22
C GLN A 796 40.04 -22.09 2.94
N ILE A 797 40.50 -20.84 2.92
CA ILE A 797 41.47 -20.30 1.97
C ILE A 797 42.54 -19.53 2.74
N THR A 798 43.81 -19.72 2.37
CA THR A 798 44.98 -19.08 3.01
C THR A 798 46.02 -18.57 1.99
N ASP A 799 45.82 -18.83 0.70
CA ASP A 799 46.67 -18.31 -0.37
C ASP A 799 46.32 -16.85 -0.67
N SER A 800 47.23 -15.93 -0.32
CA SER A 800 47.08 -14.50 -0.56
C SER A 800 46.90 -14.16 -2.05
N ALA A 801 47.58 -14.88 -2.96
CA ALA A 801 47.47 -14.61 -4.40
C ALA A 801 46.08 -14.97 -4.93
N HIS A 802 45.49 -16.06 -4.42
CA HIS A 802 44.13 -16.45 -4.76
C HIS A 802 43.08 -15.51 -4.13
N ILE A 803 43.25 -15.12 -2.85
CA ILE A 803 42.40 -14.10 -2.20
C ILE A 803 42.44 -12.79 -3.00
N LYS A 804 43.64 -12.33 -3.40
CA LYS A 804 43.86 -11.12 -4.21
C LYS A 804 43.12 -11.18 -5.54
N LYS A 805 43.19 -12.31 -6.25
CA LYS A 805 42.44 -12.53 -7.49
C LYS A 805 40.91 -12.47 -7.29
N ILE A 806 40.39 -13.01 -6.19
CA ILE A 806 38.94 -12.90 -5.90
C ILE A 806 38.55 -11.44 -5.63
N VAL A 807 39.36 -10.71 -4.87
CA VAL A 807 39.17 -9.27 -4.61
C VAL A 807 39.24 -8.46 -5.91
N GLU A 808 40.21 -8.73 -6.79
CA GLU A 808 40.33 -8.13 -8.13
C GLU A 808 39.04 -8.33 -8.96
N THR A 809 38.53 -9.55 -9.03
CA THR A 809 37.28 -9.85 -9.75
C THR A 809 36.07 -9.11 -9.15
N ILE A 810 36.03 -8.90 -7.83
CA ILE A 810 35.01 -8.06 -7.17
C ILE A 810 35.17 -6.58 -7.56
N LEU A 811 36.40 -6.05 -7.69
CA LEU A 811 36.65 -4.66 -8.12
C LEU A 811 36.24 -4.41 -9.58
N ILE A 812 36.62 -5.31 -10.49
CA ILE A 812 36.23 -5.25 -11.92
C ILE A 812 34.70 -5.19 -12.05
N GLU A 813 34.00 -6.10 -11.37
CA GLU A 813 32.54 -6.18 -11.46
C GLU A 813 31.85 -5.05 -10.70
N TYR A 814 32.44 -4.51 -9.62
CA TYR A 814 31.93 -3.31 -8.96
C TYR A 814 31.94 -2.10 -9.89
N ILE A 815 33.08 -1.83 -10.54
CA ILE A 815 33.23 -0.73 -11.49
C ILE A 815 32.27 -0.93 -12.67
N GLY A 816 32.25 -2.12 -13.26
CA GLY A 816 31.34 -2.48 -14.36
C GLY A 816 29.86 -2.32 -14.01
N ARG A 817 29.39 -2.84 -12.86
CA ARG A 817 28.00 -2.65 -12.41
C ARG A 817 27.65 -1.19 -12.14
N CYS A 818 28.61 -0.36 -11.71
CA CYS A 818 28.36 1.07 -11.53
C CYS A 818 28.25 1.81 -12.87
N LEU A 819 29.21 1.60 -13.78
CA LEU A 819 29.21 2.22 -15.11
C LEU A 819 27.98 1.81 -15.94
N SER A 820 27.65 0.51 -16.02
CA SER A 820 26.49 0.02 -16.78
C SER A 820 25.14 0.58 -16.29
N ASN A 821 25.02 0.87 -14.99
CA ASN A 821 23.80 1.48 -14.44
C ASN A 821 23.70 2.97 -14.75
N ASN A 822 24.83 3.70 -14.72
CA ASN A 822 24.88 5.09 -15.14
C ASN A 822 24.56 5.22 -16.64
N ILE A 823 25.16 4.37 -17.48
CA ILE A 823 24.86 4.31 -18.92
C ILE A 823 23.37 4.02 -19.18
N ARG A 824 22.76 3.06 -18.46
CA ARG A 824 21.34 2.71 -18.68
C ARG A 824 20.35 3.77 -18.22
N ARG A 825 20.55 4.39 -17.04
CA ARG A 825 19.67 5.45 -16.51
C ARG A 825 19.63 6.69 -17.40
N VAL A 826 20.69 6.90 -18.16
CA VAL A 826 20.90 8.05 -19.03
C VAL A 826 20.21 7.92 -20.39
N ASN A 827 19.74 6.73 -20.76
CA ASN A 827 18.85 6.59 -21.93
C ASN A 827 17.47 7.28 -21.74
N GLU A 828 17.20 7.83 -20.54
CA GLU A 828 16.04 8.69 -20.23
C GLU A 828 16.38 10.20 -20.21
N SER A 829 17.66 10.62 -20.38
CA SER A 829 18.08 12.03 -20.42
C SER A 829 19.49 12.24 -21.02
N GLU A 830 19.67 13.19 -21.95
CA GLU A 830 20.79 13.33 -22.93
C GLU A 830 22.28 13.22 -22.47
N ASN A 831 22.59 13.15 -21.17
CA ASN A 831 23.95 13.19 -20.63
C ASN A 831 24.66 11.82 -20.57
N ILE A 832 24.93 11.21 -21.74
CA ILE A 832 25.73 9.96 -21.89
C ILE A 832 26.98 10.03 -21.00
N THR A 833 27.18 9.05 -20.11
CA THR A 833 28.39 8.95 -19.28
C THR A 833 29.60 8.75 -20.19
N LYS A 834 30.54 9.68 -20.15
CA LYS A 834 31.61 9.80 -21.14
C LYS A 834 32.90 9.14 -20.66
N TYR A 835 33.80 8.80 -21.59
CA TYR A 835 35.18 8.48 -21.22
C TYR A 835 35.82 9.69 -20.52
N SER A 836 35.59 10.90 -21.04
CA SER A 836 36.02 12.19 -20.47
C SER A 836 35.49 12.51 -19.05
N ASP A 837 34.49 11.80 -18.52
CA ASP A 837 34.10 11.91 -17.10
C ASP A 837 35.15 11.29 -16.16
N PHE A 838 35.81 10.21 -16.61
CA PHE A 838 36.71 9.36 -15.82
C PHE A 838 38.18 9.47 -16.23
N PHE A 839 38.44 9.97 -17.44
CA PHE A 839 39.74 10.06 -18.06
C PHE A 839 39.96 11.50 -18.55
N VAL A 840 40.81 12.26 -17.87
CA VAL A 840 40.96 13.72 -18.04
C VAL A 840 42.29 14.04 -18.71
N GLU A 841 42.24 14.93 -19.69
CA GLU A 841 43.41 15.47 -20.39
C GLU A 841 44.18 16.44 -19.47
N ASN A 842 45.50 16.26 -19.33
CA ASN A 842 46.34 17.13 -18.50
C ASN A 842 46.65 18.46 -19.26
N LEU A 843 45.70 19.40 -19.18
CA LEU A 843 45.64 20.62 -19.97
C LEU A 843 46.36 21.81 -19.30
N THR A 844 47.66 21.94 -19.53
CA THR A 844 48.43 23.14 -19.12
C THR A 844 48.41 24.29 -20.14
N ASP A 845 47.99 24.07 -21.39
CA ASP A 845 48.28 24.99 -22.52
C ASP A 845 47.05 25.31 -23.42
N HIS A 846 45.95 25.72 -22.79
CA HIS A 846 44.68 26.05 -23.48
C HIS A 846 44.72 27.36 -24.30
N ASP A 847 45.81 28.13 -24.27
CA ASP A 847 45.87 29.45 -24.91
C ASP A 847 46.07 29.39 -26.44
N ASN A 848 46.68 28.32 -26.97
CA ASN A 848 46.94 28.18 -28.41
C ASN A 848 45.69 28.30 -29.31
N ILE A 849 44.54 27.77 -28.86
CA ILE A 849 43.27 27.78 -29.62
C ILE A 849 42.78 29.22 -29.88
N LYS A 850 43.16 30.21 -29.05
CA LYS A 850 42.77 31.62 -29.24
C LYS A 850 43.43 32.25 -30.48
N GLY A 851 44.62 31.81 -30.86
CA GLY A 851 45.31 32.27 -32.07
C GLY A 851 44.61 31.79 -33.34
N ASP A 852 44.39 30.47 -33.43
CA ASP A 852 43.79 29.80 -34.58
C ASP A 852 42.38 30.30 -34.91
N VAL A 853 41.56 30.62 -33.90
CA VAL A 853 40.20 31.18 -34.13
C VAL A 853 40.25 32.43 -35.02
N LYS A 854 41.22 33.32 -34.83
CA LYS A 854 41.31 34.55 -35.63
C LYS A 854 41.72 34.24 -37.08
N GLN A 855 42.63 33.30 -37.28
CA GLN A 855 43.00 32.82 -38.62
C GLN A 855 41.78 32.23 -39.34
N TYR A 856 41.04 31.32 -38.70
CA TYR A 856 39.87 30.68 -39.31
C TYR A 856 38.72 31.66 -39.60
N VAL A 857 38.55 32.74 -38.82
CA VAL A 857 37.61 33.82 -39.16
C VAL A 857 38.01 34.51 -40.48
N GLU A 858 39.28 34.83 -40.69
CA GLU A 858 39.72 35.47 -41.93
C GLU A 858 39.71 34.52 -43.13
N GLU A 859 40.05 33.23 -42.96
CA GLU A 859 39.89 32.21 -44.01
C GLU A 859 38.42 32.04 -44.45
N VAL A 860 37.50 31.98 -43.49
CA VAL A 860 36.05 31.90 -43.77
C VAL A 860 35.54 33.20 -44.40
N LYS A 861 36.02 34.39 -43.97
CA LYS A 861 35.68 35.66 -44.63
C LYS A 861 36.12 35.65 -46.09
N ALA A 862 37.39 35.38 -46.38
CA ALA A 862 37.94 35.40 -47.73
C ALA A 862 37.16 34.44 -48.66
N LYS A 863 36.80 33.25 -48.16
CA LYS A 863 35.99 32.26 -48.88
C LYS A 863 34.54 32.71 -49.11
N LEU A 864 34.00 33.61 -48.30
CA LEU A 864 32.64 34.15 -48.44
C LEU A 864 32.56 35.47 -49.22
N THR A 865 33.62 36.29 -49.22
CA THR A 865 33.67 37.56 -49.96
C THR A 865 34.18 37.39 -51.38
N GLY A 866 35.18 36.52 -51.60
CA GLY A 866 35.82 36.36 -52.91
C GLY A 866 36.43 37.67 -53.39
N HIS A 867 35.81 38.31 -54.40
CA HIS A 867 36.21 39.63 -54.92
C HIS A 867 35.45 40.81 -54.30
N ALA A 868 34.45 40.59 -53.46
CA ALA A 868 33.70 41.67 -52.81
C ALA A 868 34.48 42.29 -51.64
N THR A 869 34.24 43.57 -51.38
CA THR A 869 34.98 44.37 -50.38
C THR A 869 34.55 44.06 -48.95
N ASN A 870 33.36 43.49 -48.74
CA ASN A 870 32.84 43.11 -47.43
C ASN A 870 31.70 42.07 -47.55
N LEU A 871 31.28 41.51 -46.41
CA LEU A 871 30.20 40.51 -46.34
C LEU A 871 28.82 41.11 -46.67
N LEU A 872 28.60 42.42 -46.49
CA LEU A 872 27.31 43.07 -46.75
C LEU A 872 26.99 43.15 -48.25
N GLU A 873 28.01 43.33 -49.10
CA GLU A 873 27.90 43.27 -50.56
C GLU A 873 27.48 41.88 -51.08
N MET A 874 27.76 40.82 -50.31
CA MET A 874 27.45 39.44 -50.69
C MET A 874 26.12 38.92 -50.13
N PHE A 875 25.74 39.37 -48.92
CA PHE A 875 24.56 38.85 -48.23
C PHE A 875 23.57 39.96 -47.90
N TYR A 876 22.36 39.83 -48.43
CA TYR A 876 21.30 40.83 -48.26
C TYR A 876 20.75 40.86 -46.83
N TYR A 877 20.77 39.75 -46.10
CA TYR A 877 20.24 39.70 -44.73
C TYR A 877 20.94 38.68 -43.82
N LYS A 878 20.80 38.86 -42.51
CA LYS A 878 21.51 38.12 -41.45
C LYS A 878 21.47 36.60 -41.62
N GLU A 879 20.30 36.04 -41.93
CA GLU A 879 20.14 34.58 -42.02
C GLU A 879 20.64 34.01 -43.37
N GLN A 880 20.70 34.82 -44.43
CA GLN A 880 21.43 34.46 -45.65
C GLN A 880 22.94 34.36 -45.38
N CYS A 881 23.50 35.35 -44.69
CA CYS A 881 24.89 35.33 -44.23
C CYS A 881 25.15 34.10 -43.33
N ARG A 882 24.29 33.85 -42.32
CA ARG A 882 24.41 32.67 -41.44
C ARG A 882 24.36 31.35 -42.20
N LYS A 883 23.47 31.20 -43.20
CA LYS A 883 23.39 29.98 -44.04
C LYS A 883 24.58 29.81 -45.00
N ALA A 884 25.32 30.87 -45.31
CA ALA A 884 26.58 30.79 -46.03
C ALA A 884 27.75 30.46 -45.07
N ALA A 885 27.85 31.18 -43.96
CA ALA A 885 28.82 30.94 -42.89
C ALA A 885 28.75 29.49 -42.37
N LYS A 886 27.55 28.96 -42.09
CA LYS A 886 27.36 27.56 -41.65
C LYS A 886 27.91 26.50 -42.62
N ARG A 887 28.07 26.82 -43.91
CA ARG A 887 28.70 25.94 -44.91
C ARG A 887 30.20 26.17 -44.98
N ALA A 888 30.63 27.42 -45.16
CA ALA A 888 32.05 27.77 -45.23
C ALA A 888 32.83 27.41 -43.96
N VAL A 889 32.26 27.64 -42.77
CA VAL A 889 32.84 27.20 -41.48
C VAL A 889 32.93 25.68 -41.40
N LYS A 890 31.93 24.94 -41.90
CA LYS A 890 32.00 23.48 -41.94
C LYS A 890 33.15 23.02 -42.83
N GLU A 891 33.26 23.57 -44.03
CA GLU A 891 34.30 23.19 -44.99
C GLU A 891 35.72 23.57 -44.52
N ILE A 892 35.88 24.65 -43.75
CA ILE A 892 37.16 25.04 -43.13
C ILE A 892 37.49 24.15 -41.92
N ILE A 893 36.50 23.75 -41.11
CA ILE A 893 36.68 22.77 -40.03
C ILE A 893 36.99 21.38 -40.59
N ASP A 894 36.31 20.94 -41.65
CA ASP A 894 36.57 19.68 -42.34
C ASP A 894 38.00 19.67 -42.95
N LEU A 895 38.50 20.82 -43.43
CA LEU A 895 39.87 21.00 -43.94
C LEU A 895 40.94 20.91 -42.84
N HIS A 896 40.72 21.58 -41.70
CA HIS A 896 41.68 21.64 -40.59
C HIS A 896 41.47 20.54 -39.53
N TYR A 897 40.53 19.62 -39.74
CA TYR A 897 40.11 18.59 -38.78
C TYR A 897 41.29 17.82 -38.16
N TYR A 898 42.29 17.46 -38.97
CA TYR A 898 43.48 16.77 -38.50
C TYR A 898 44.31 17.62 -37.52
N LYS A 899 44.54 18.91 -37.83
CA LYS A 899 45.24 19.85 -36.93
C LYS A 899 44.47 20.05 -35.61
N LEU A 900 43.15 20.08 -35.69
CA LEU A 900 42.22 20.24 -34.56
C LEU A 900 42.06 18.96 -33.68
N THR A 901 42.70 17.83 -34.03
CA THR A 901 42.52 16.55 -33.33
C THR A 901 43.82 15.81 -32.97
N THR A 902 44.99 16.39 -33.26
CA THR A 902 46.29 15.69 -33.16
C THR A 902 47.20 16.10 -32.00
N THR A 903 46.75 16.99 -31.11
CA THR A 903 47.49 17.34 -29.88
C THR A 903 47.67 16.10 -29.01
N ASP A 904 48.89 15.65 -28.74
CA ASP A 904 49.18 14.51 -27.85
C ASP A 904 49.26 14.95 -26.39
N VAL A 905 48.08 15.23 -25.82
CA VAL A 905 47.90 15.49 -24.39
C VAL A 905 47.84 14.14 -23.64
N PRO A 906 48.63 13.92 -22.59
CA PRO A 906 48.53 12.72 -21.76
C PRO A 906 47.23 12.74 -20.94
N ILE A 907 46.69 11.54 -20.68
CA ILE A 907 45.39 11.36 -20.03
C ILE A 907 45.55 10.65 -18.69
N GLU A 908 44.95 11.23 -17.65
CA GLU A 908 45.01 10.77 -16.27
C GLU A 908 43.64 10.32 -15.75
N LEU A 909 43.64 9.49 -14.71
CA LEU A 909 42.44 8.96 -14.09
C LEU A 909 41.79 9.97 -13.13
N ASN A 910 40.52 10.31 -13.36
CA ASN A 910 39.72 11.13 -12.45
C ASN A 910 39.33 10.34 -11.19
N LYS A 911 40.25 10.26 -10.22
CA LYS A 911 40.04 9.55 -8.95
C LYS A 911 38.82 10.06 -8.18
N SER A 912 38.48 11.34 -8.31
CA SER A 912 37.27 11.90 -7.68
C SER A 912 35.99 11.26 -8.25
N LYS A 913 35.91 11.04 -9.56
CA LYS A 913 34.78 10.37 -10.21
C LYS A 913 34.71 8.88 -9.85
N VAL A 914 35.86 8.18 -9.78
CA VAL A 914 35.93 6.77 -9.34
C VAL A 914 35.47 6.62 -7.89
N ASN A 915 35.95 7.45 -6.98
CA ASN A 915 35.57 7.43 -5.55
C ASN A 915 34.07 7.71 -5.32
N GLN A 916 33.40 8.35 -6.29
CA GLN A 916 31.96 8.65 -6.27
C GLN A 916 31.08 7.54 -6.89
N LEU A 917 31.67 6.47 -7.46
CA LEU A 917 30.89 5.33 -7.97
C LEU A 917 30.08 4.68 -6.84
N ARG A 918 28.79 4.42 -7.11
CA ARG A 918 27.88 3.73 -6.18
C ARG A 918 26.68 3.15 -6.93
N ASN A 919 26.49 1.84 -6.87
CA ASN A 919 25.26 1.18 -7.35
C ASN A 919 24.59 0.42 -6.20
N VAL A 920 23.70 1.12 -5.48
CA VAL A 920 22.99 0.58 -4.31
C VAL A 920 22.24 -0.72 -4.65
N SER A 921 21.64 -0.78 -5.85
CA SER A 921 20.80 -1.88 -6.33
C SER A 921 21.54 -3.16 -6.71
N ALA A 922 22.70 -3.08 -7.37
CA ALA A 922 23.40 -4.26 -7.91
C ALA A 922 24.76 -4.54 -7.26
N CYS A 923 25.34 -3.59 -6.52
CA CYS A 923 26.54 -3.82 -5.72
C CYS A 923 26.22 -4.03 -4.23
N GLY A 924 25.10 -3.49 -3.73
CA GLY A 924 24.71 -3.58 -2.31
C GLY A 924 25.31 -2.45 -1.46
N ASP A 925 24.94 -1.20 -1.76
CA ASP A 925 25.40 0.04 -1.09
C ASP A 925 26.92 0.22 -0.84
N VAL A 926 27.78 -0.58 -1.49
CA VAL A 926 29.23 -0.56 -1.31
C VAL A 926 29.86 0.73 -1.87
N SER A 927 30.84 1.29 -1.14
CA SER A 927 31.70 2.40 -1.60
C SER A 927 33.13 1.96 -1.90
N TRP A 928 33.88 2.78 -2.62
CA TRP A 928 35.31 2.55 -2.89
C TRP A 928 36.15 2.36 -1.61
N ASN A 929 35.90 3.17 -0.58
CA ASN A 929 36.57 3.03 0.72
C ASN A 929 36.15 1.74 1.45
N THR A 930 34.91 1.29 1.28
CA THR A 930 34.43 0.00 1.82
C THR A 930 35.18 -1.17 1.20
N LEU A 931 35.47 -1.11 -0.11
CA LEU A 931 36.26 -2.12 -0.82
C LEU A 931 37.70 -2.13 -0.33
N LYS A 932 38.37 -0.97 -0.24
CA LYS A 932 39.76 -0.89 0.27
C LYS A 932 39.87 -1.36 1.73
N THR A 933 38.84 -1.11 2.54
CA THR A 933 38.74 -1.63 3.91
C THR A 933 38.57 -3.14 3.91
N PHE A 934 37.62 -3.67 3.12
CA PHE A 934 37.36 -5.10 2.95
C PHE A 934 38.60 -5.89 2.52
N SER A 935 39.41 -5.36 1.60
CA SER A 935 40.67 -5.99 1.18
C SER A 935 41.64 -6.23 2.35
N LYS A 936 41.65 -5.35 3.37
CA LYS A 936 42.43 -5.54 4.60
C LYS A 936 41.78 -6.56 5.56
N GLU A 937 40.45 -6.60 5.66
CA GLU A 937 39.74 -7.58 6.52
C GLU A 937 39.96 -9.04 6.05
N VAL A 938 40.10 -9.26 4.73
CA VAL A 938 40.42 -10.58 4.17
C VAL A 938 41.92 -10.93 4.20
N GLY A 939 42.73 -10.14 4.90
CA GLY A 939 44.12 -10.47 5.23
C GLY A 939 45.16 -10.19 4.14
N LEU A 940 44.83 -9.41 3.11
CA LEU A 940 45.83 -8.98 2.11
C LEU A 940 46.83 -8.00 2.73
N SER A 941 48.08 -8.05 2.24
CA SER A 941 49.14 -7.15 2.69
C SER A 941 48.86 -5.70 2.27
N GLU A 942 49.46 -4.72 2.97
CA GLU A 942 49.39 -3.30 2.57
C GLU A 942 49.83 -3.12 1.10
N MET A 943 50.90 -3.81 0.69
CA MET A 943 51.39 -3.81 -0.69
C MET A 943 50.39 -4.39 -1.70
N ASP A 944 49.69 -5.48 -1.36
CA ASP A 944 48.67 -6.07 -2.24
C ASP A 944 47.43 -5.16 -2.37
N VAL A 945 47.08 -4.46 -1.31
CA VAL A 945 45.98 -3.47 -1.30
C VAL A 945 46.39 -2.18 -2.02
N GLU A 946 47.65 -1.78 -1.98
CA GLU A 946 48.16 -0.65 -2.77
C GLU A 946 48.30 -1.00 -4.26
N ASP A 947 48.68 -2.22 -4.59
CA ASP A 947 48.75 -2.73 -5.97
C ASP A 947 47.34 -2.84 -6.60
N LEU A 948 46.38 -3.49 -5.93
CA LEU A 948 44.98 -3.58 -6.40
C LEU A 948 44.31 -2.21 -6.60
N PHE A 949 44.73 -1.20 -5.82
CA PHE A 949 44.20 0.17 -5.88
C PHE A 949 45.20 1.15 -6.51
N ARG A 950 46.19 0.68 -7.30
CA ARG A 950 47.09 1.54 -8.08
C ARG A 950 46.36 2.09 -9.30
N ASP A 951 46.65 3.34 -9.66
CA ASP A 951 45.95 4.06 -10.73
C ASP A 951 45.95 3.32 -12.07
N GLU A 952 47.02 2.61 -12.42
CA GLU A 952 47.14 1.77 -13.61
C GLU A 952 46.06 0.68 -13.66
N ASN A 953 45.84 -0.02 -12.55
CA ASN A 953 44.87 -1.09 -12.43
C ASN A 953 43.45 -0.54 -12.38
N ILE A 954 43.22 0.58 -11.70
CA ILE A 954 41.91 1.26 -11.73
C ILE A 954 41.60 1.76 -13.16
N PHE A 955 42.59 2.26 -13.90
CA PHE A 955 42.45 2.68 -15.29
C PHE A 955 42.03 1.51 -16.19
N THR A 956 42.67 0.33 -16.08
CA THR A 956 42.27 -0.86 -16.86
C THR A 956 40.89 -1.36 -16.45
N PHE A 957 40.55 -1.39 -15.15
CA PHE A 957 39.21 -1.79 -14.68
C PHE A 957 38.09 -0.86 -15.21
N VAL A 958 38.33 0.47 -15.20
CA VAL A 958 37.37 1.44 -15.74
C VAL A 958 37.25 1.32 -17.26
N ALA A 959 38.37 1.18 -17.98
CA ALA A 959 38.38 0.94 -19.42
C ALA A 959 37.59 -0.34 -19.80
N HIS A 960 37.80 -1.42 -19.06
CA HIS A 960 37.09 -2.71 -19.23
C HIS A 960 35.59 -2.57 -18.92
N GLY A 961 35.23 -1.81 -17.88
CA GLY A 961 33.84 -1.53 -17.52
C GLY A 961 33.09 -0.63 -18.52
N PHE A 962 33.79 0.23 -19.26
CA PHE A 962 33.23 0.96 -20.41
C PHE A 962 33.07 0.06 -21.65
N LYS A 963 34.01 -0.89 -21.85
CA LYS A 963 34.05 -1.79 -23.02
C LYS A 963 32.98 -2.87 -23.00
N TYR A 964 32.64 -3.39 -21.80
CA TYR A 964 31.77 -4.56 -21.62
C TYR A 964 30.62 -4.27 -20.64
N THR A 965 29.39 -4.26 -21.16
CA THR A 965 28.24 -3.70 -20.42
C THR A 965 27.49 -4.72 -19.56
N ASN A 966 27.58 -6.03 -19.86
CA ASN A 966 27.00 -7.09 -19.02
C ASN A 966 28.07 -7.82 -18.19
N SER A 967 27.62 -8.57 -17.17
CA SER A 967 28.51 -9.26 -16.22
C SER A 967 29.32 -10.36 -16.91
N ARG A 968 28.70 -11.07 -17.85
CA ARG A 968 29.31 -12.19 -18.58
C ARG A 968 30.51 -11.72 -19.42
N GLU A 969 30.33 -10.74 -20.28
CA GLU A 969 31.41 -10.18 -21.11
C GLU A 969 32.60 -9.70 -20.27
N ARG A 970 32.36 -9.00 -19.15
CA ARG A 970 33.44 -8.51 -18.27
C ARG A 970 34.24 -9.62 -17.60
N LEU A 971 33.60 -10.75 -17.31
CA LEU A 971 34.18 -11.84 -16.52
C LEU A 971 34.75 -12.96 -17.40
N ASP A 972 34.27 -13.10 -18.64
CA ASP A 972 34.81 -14.05 -19.62
C ASP A 972 35.92 -13.41 -20.50
N SER A 973 35.98 -12.08 -20.61
CA SER A 973 37.05 -11.36 -21.34
C SER A 973 38.24 -11.01 -20.43
N PRO A 974 39.49 -11.23 -20.86
CA PRO A 974 40.67 -10.83 -20.10
C PRO A 974 40.83 -9.30 -20.05
N LEU A 975 41.46 -8.80 -18.97
CA LEU A 975 41.86 -7.40 -18.89
C LEU A 975 42.90 -7.07 -19.98
N THR A 976 42.77 -5.88 -20.58
CA THR A 976 43.76 -5.34 -21.50
C THR A 976 44.88 -4.64 -20.72
N GLU A 977 46.14 -4.85 -21.14
CA GLU A 977 47.31 -4.22 -20.52
C GLU A 977 47.20 -2.68 -20.47
N TYR A 978 47.68 -2.08 -19.38
CA TYR A 978 47.61 -0.63 -19.14
C TYR A 978 48.03 0.22 -20.36
N ASN A 979 49.21 -0.05 -20.95
CA ASN A 979 49.70 0.71 -22.12
C ASN A 979 48.77 0.62 -23.34
N LYS A 980 48.11 -0.53 -23.56
CA LYS A 980 47.13 -0.73 -24.64
C LYS A 980 45.82 -0.01 -24.33
N CYS A 981 45.37 -0.07 -23.07
CA CYS A 981 44.24 0.72 -22.58
C CYS A 981 44.48 2.23 -22.74
N VAL A 982 45.65 2.75 -22.38
CA VAL A 982 45.98 4.18 -22.52
C VAL A 982 45.84 4.63 -23.97
N VAL A 983 46.31 3.84 -24.96
CA VAL A 983 46.15 4.17 -26.39
C VAL A 983 44.68 4.11 -26.84
N GLU A 984 43.94 3.07 -26.46
CA GLU A 984 42.52 2.92 -26.82
C GLU A 984 41.65 4.04 -26.21
N ILE A 985 41.86 4.34 -24.92
CA ILE A 985 41.15 5.38 -24.17
C ILE A 985 41.56 6.78 -24.62
N THR A 986 42.84 7.03 -24.91
CA THR A 986 43.29 8.33 -25.46
C THR A 986 42.61 8.61 -26.79
N LYS A 987 42.48 7.61 -27.67
CA LYS A 987 41.68 7.75 -28.88
C LYS A 987 40.20 8.05 -28.58
N LYS A 988 39.59 7.37 -27.59
CA LYS A 988 38.18 7.58 -27.23
C LYS A 988 37.88 8.94 -26.60
N VAL A 989 38.72 9.42 -25.69
CA VAL A 989 38.59 10.76 -25.11
C VAL A 989 38.81 11.83 -26.17
N LYS A 990 39.86 11.73 -27.01
CA LYS A 990 40.04 12.63 -28.16
C LYS A 990 38.82 12.61 -29.11
N GLU A 991 38.23 11.44 -29.37
CA GLU A 991 36.97 11.32 -30.15
C GLU A 991 35.73 11.96 -29.46
N GLU A 992 35.76 12.25 -28.16
CA GLU A 992 34.71 12.96 -27.42
C GLU A 992 34.99 14.46 -27.29
N SER A 993 36.18 14.82 -26.78
CA SER A 993 36.62 16.20 -26.57
C SER A 993 36.57 16.99 -27.87
N SER A 994 37.15 16.45 -28.95
CA SER A 994 37.14 17.12 -30.25
C SER A 994 35.73 17.39 -30.77
N LYS A 995 34.74 16.50 -30.55
CA LYS A 995 33.35 16.77 -30.97
C LYS A 995 32.74 17.95 -30.20
N GLY A 996 33.08 18.11 -28.93
CA GLY A 996 32.69 19.26 -28.11
C GLY A 996 33.37 20.54 -28.56
N GLU A 997 34.70 20.52 -28.70
CA GLU A 997 35.49 21.69 -29.10
C GLU A 997 35.20 22.13 -30.54
N ILE A 998 35.08 21.19 -31.49
CA ILE A 998 34.72 21.47 -32.88
C ILE A 998 33.30 22.06 -32.97
N LYS A 999 32.34 21.58 -32.15
CA LYS A 999 31.00 22.21 -32.09
C LYS A 999 31.08 23.64 -31.55
N ASN A 1000 31.80 23.85 -30.45
CA ASN A 1000 31.98 25.19 -29.86
C ASN A 1000 32.71 26.15 -30.83
N LEU A 1001 33.73 25.66 -31.54
CA LEU A 1001 34.47 26.39 -32.57
C LEU A 1001 33.55 26.70 -33.77
N TYR A 1002 32.76 25.74 -34.25
CA TYR A 1002 31.79 25.94 -35.32
C TYR A 1002 30.78 27.03 -34.98
N GLU A 1003 30.17 26.98 -33.80
CA GLU A 1003 29.21 27.99 -33.34
C GLU A 1003 29.88 29.35 -33.14
N LYS A 1004 31.11 29.40 -32.60
CA LYS A 1004 31.89 30.63 -32.45
C LYS A 1004 32.23 31.26 -33.80
N LEU A 1005 32.80 30.52 -34.74
CA LEU A 1005 33.15 31.01 -36.08
C LEU A 1005 31.92 31.48 -36.86
N VAL A 1006 30.81 30.72 -36.82
CA VAL A 1006 29.55 31.15 -37.45
C VAL A 1006 29.03 32.47 -36.84
N ASN A 1007 29.14 32.64 -35.53
CA ASN A 1007 28.73 33.87 -34.86
C ASN A 1007 29.67 35.04 -35.16
N GLU A 1008 31.00 34.87 -35.19
CA GLU A 1008 31.95 35.92 -35.55
C GLU A 1008 31.75 36.43 -36.98
N ILE A 1009 31.48 35.54 -37.94
CA ILE A 1009 31.17 35.93 -39.33
C ILE A 1009 29.86 36.71 -39.42
N VAL A 1010 28.82 36.25 -38.72
CA VAL A 1010 27.53 36.95 -38.64
C VAL A 1010 27.68 38.30 -37.92
N ASN A 1011 28.54 38.40 -36.91
CA ASN A 1011 28.86 39.65 -36.22
C ASN A 1011 29.64 40.62 -37.13
N SER A 1012 30.59 40.13 -37.92
CA SER A 1012 31.31 40.94 -38.92
C SER A 1012 30.36 41.48 -40.00
N TRP A 1013 29.38 40.67 -40.45
CA TRP A 1013 28.30 41.15 -41.31
C TRP A 1013 27.43 42.18 -40.60
N LEU A 1014 27.04 41.95 -39.33
CA LEU A 1014 26.26 42.91 -38.53
C LEU A 1014 26.98 44.25 -38.34
N CYS A 1015 28.29 44.28 -38.10
CA CYS A 1015 29.04 45.53 -37.95
C CYS A 1015 28.98 46.36 -39.24
N THR A 1016 29.37 45.77 -40.38
CA THR A 1016 29.31 46.44 -41.69
C THR A 1016 27.88 46.84 -42.08
N TYR A 1017 26.88 46.01 -41.76
CA TYR A 1017 25.46 46.34 -41.89
C TYR A 1017 25.08 47.56 -41.04
N THR A 1018 25.45 47.60 -39.76
CA THR A 1018 25.15 48.72 -38.85
C THR A 1018 25.87 49.99 -39.28
N GLU A 1019 27.10 49.94 -39.76
CA GLU A 1019 27.84 51.09 -40.30
C GLU A 1019 27.19 51.64 -41.58
N ALA A 1020 26.74 50.75 -42.47
CA ALA A 1020 26.02 51.10 -43.69
C ALA A 1020 24.60 51.65 -43.43
N HIS A 1021 24.02 51.41 -42.24
CA HIS A 1021 22.70 51.92 -41.82
C HIS A 1021 22.76 52.89 -40.62
N ALA A 1022 23.95 53.36 -40.25
CA ALA A 1022 24.15 54.32 -39.16
C ALA A 1022 23.66 55.74 -39.53
N GLY A 1023 23.57 56.04 -40.82
CA GLY A 1023 22.87 57.22 -41.32
C GLY A 1023 21.37 56.97 -41.40
N ALA A 1024 20.56 57.95 -41.00
CA ALA A 1024 19.12 57.89 -41.21
C ALA A 1024 18.79 57.77 -42.72
N VAL A 1025 17.77 56.95 -43.03
CA VAL A 1025 17.31 56.76 -44.41
C VAL A 1025 16.87 58.09 -45.03
N GLU A 1026 17.28 58.35 -46.27
CA GLU A 1026 16.94 59.58 -46.99
C GLU A 1026 15.49 59.46 -47.52
N PRO A 1027 14.54 60.28 -47.06
CA PRO A 1027 13.21 60.37 -47.69
C PRO A 1027 13.37 61.06 -49.04
N MET A 1028 12.72 60.54 -50.08
CA MET A 1028 12.89 61.02 -51.45
C MET A 1028 11.56 61.05 -52.20
N THR A 1029 11.39 62.00 -53.11
CA THR A 1029 10.22 62.07 -54.01
C THR A 1029 10.29 60.98 -55.09
N LYS A 1030 9.15 60.67 -55.75
CA LYS A 1030 9.09 59.69 -56.86
C LYS A 1030 10.15 59.99 -57.93
N SER A 1031 10.26 61.24 -58.38
CA SER A 1031 11.24 61.69 -59.38
C SER A 1031 12.70 61.57 -58.89
N GLN A 1032 12.97 61.87 -57.61
CA GLN A 1032 14.31 61.69 -57.03
C GLN A 1032 14.72 60.21 -56.94
N ILE A 1033 13.78 59.33 -56.59
CA ILE A 1033 14.00 57.89 -56.57
C ILE A 1033 14.25 57.39 -58.00
N ILE A 1034 13.43 57.78 -58.97
CA ILE A 1034 13.63 57.45 -60.40
C ILE A 1034 15.03 57.87 -60.86
N GLN A 1035 15.42 59.13 -60.64
CA GLN A 1035 16.72 59.66 -61.05
C GLN A 1035 17.90 58.88 -60.42
N LYS A 1036 17.89 58.70 -59.09
CA LYS A 1036 18.96 57.96 -58.39
C LYS A 1036 18.99 56.47 -58.74
N ALA A 1037 17.83 55.86 -59.02
CA ALA A 1037 17.71 54.46 -59.42
C ALA A 1037 18.20 54.23 -60.86
N MET A 1038 17.87 55.12 -61.80
CA MET A 1038 18.41 55.09 -63.17
C MET A 1038 19.94 55.24 -63.17
N VAL A 1039 20.50 56.13 -62.34
CA VAL A 1039 21.95 56.26 -62.14
C VAL A 1039 22.59 54.99 -61.54
N LYS A 1040 21.82 54.19 -60.78
CA LYS A 1040 22.22 52.86 -60.29
C LYS A 1040 21.97 51.72 -61.30
N GLY A 1041 21.50 52.03 -62.52
CA GLY A 1041 21.23 51.04 -63.56
C GLY A 1041 19.89 50.31 -63.45
N PHE A 1042 19.00 50.72 -62.54
CA PHE A 1042 17.65 50.16 -62.46
C PHE A 1042 16.73 50.80 -63.51
N ASN A 1043 16.11 49.97 -64.35
CA ASN A 1043 15.20 50.41 -65.42
C ASN A 1043 13.83 50.86 -64.84
N VAL A 1044 13.80 52.06 -64.26
CA VAL A 1044 12.59 52.68 -63.72
C VAL A 1044 12.27 54.00 -64.43
N ASN A 1045 10.99 54.23 -64.70
CA ASN A 1045 10.41 55.47 -65.20
C ASN A 1045 9.10 55.78 -64.45
N ASP A 1046 8.44 56.91 -64.72
CA ASP A 1046 7.20 57.28 -64.02
C ASP A 1046 6.03 56.29 -64.25
N GLU A 1047 6.01 55.59 -65.39
CA GLU A 1047 4.98 54.62 -65.78
C GLU A 1047 5.11 53.28 -65.03
N ASN A 1048 6.34 52.79 -64.86
CA ASN A 1048 6.61 51.49 -64.24
C ASN A 1048 6.97 51.57 -62.75
N PHE A 1049 7.22 52.77 -62.22
CA PHE A 1049 7.65 53.02 -60.83
C PHE A 1049 6.84 52.24 -59.80
N ASP A 1050 5.51 52.34 -59.84
CA ASP A 1050 4.62 51.73 -58.84
C ASP A 1050 4.52 50.20 -58.98
N GLN A 1051 4.97 49.65 -60.12
CA GLN A 1051 5.16 48.20 -60.32
C GLN A 1051 6.46 47.71 -59.67
N ILE A 1052 7.53 48.52 -59.73
CA ILE A 1052 8.88 48.21 -59.24
C ILE A 1052 9.01 48.51 -57.73
N TYR A 1053 8.67 49.72 -57.30
CA TYR A 1053 8.82 50.23 -55.93
C TYR A 1053 7.51 50.13 -55.13
N LYS A 1054 7.09 48.89 -54.91
CA LYS A 1054 5.80 48.56 -54.29
C LYS A 1054 5.69 49.16 -52.89
N ARG A 1055 4.54 49.80 -52.64
CA ARG A 1055 4.20 50.47 -51.37
C ARG A 1055 5.09 51.68 -51.03
N TYR A 1056 5.61 52.39 -52.04
CA TYR A 1056 6.06 53.77 -51.84
C TYR A 1056 4.93 54.62 -51.21
N ARG A 1057 5.31 55.57 -50.35
CA ARG A 1057 4.38 56.46 -49.62
C ARG A 1057 4.76 57.92 -49.87
N PRO A 1058 4.06 58.63 -50.79
CA PRO A 1058 4.39 60.00 -51.17
C PRO A 1058 4.51 60.97 -49.99
N SER A 1059 3.61 60.90 -49.01
CA SER A 1059 3.56 61.79 -47.84
C SER A 1059 4.77 61.69 -46.90
N VAL A 1060 5.62 60.68 -47.05
CA VAL A 1060 6.75 60.41 -46.13
C VAL A 1060 8.04 60.02 -46.86
N GLY A 1061 8.04 59.96 -48.20
CA GLY A 1061 9.23 59.68 -49.02
C GLY A 1061 9.85 58.28 -48.86
N LEU A 1062 9.12 57.30 -48.34
CA LEU A 1062 9.64 55.96 -47.99
C LEU A 1062 9.02 54.82 -48.83
N MET A 1063 9.82 53.79 -49.11
CA MET A 1063 9.47 52.59 -49.89
C MET A 1063 9.24 51.35 -49.03
N GLY A 1064 8.40 50.43 -49.52
CA GLY A 1064 8.07 49.18 -48.82
C GLY A 1064 8.86 47.95 -49.27
N ASN A 1065 9.80 48.07 -50.21
CA ASN A 1065 10.53 46.95 -50.81
C ASN A 1065 11.98 47.23 -51.24
N ALA A 1066 12.59 48.34 -50.83
CA ALA A 1066 13.97 48.70 -51.19
C ALA A 1066 14.62 49.53 -50.07
N CYS A 1067 15.94 49.42 -49.89
CA CYS A 1067 16.65 50.17 -48.85
C CYS A 1067 16.96 51.61 -49.30
N GLN A 1068 16.83 52.57 -48.38
CA GLN A 1068 17.07 54.01 -48.60
C GLN A 1068 18.25 54.59 -47.80
N SER A 1069 19.12 53.73 -47.24
CA SER A 1069 20.43 54.20 -46.76
C SER A 1069 21.42 54.31 -47.92
N LEU A 1070 21.93 55.50 -48.18
CA LEU A 1070 22.91 55.80 -49.24
C LEU A 1070 24.18 54.95 -49.17
N ARG A 1071 24.55 54.47 -47.97
CA ARG A 1071 25.75 53.65 -47.73
C ARG A 1071 25.49 52.14 -47.81
N CYS A 1072 24.25 51.70 -47.96
CA CYS A 1072 23.94 50.30 -48.17
C CYS A 1072 24.29 49.91 -49.62
N PRO A 1073 25.04 48.81 -49.87
CA PRO A 1073 25.29 48.31 -51.23
C PRO A 1073 24.00 48.11 -52.04
N TRP A 1074 22.94 47.71 -51.36
CA TRP A 1074 21.60 47.44 -51.87
C TRP A 1074 20.69 48.69 -51.94
N PHE A 1075 21.25 49.90 -51.91
CA PHE A 1075 20.52 51.17 -52.00
C PHE A 1075 19.66 51.23 -53.27
N LEU A 1076 18.38 51.54 -53.08
CA LEU A 1076 17.31 51.53 -54.09
C LEU A 1076 17.08 50.18 -54.79
N GLN A 1077 17.69 49.06 -54.37
CA GLN A 1077 17.44 47.78 -55.04
C GLN A 1077 16.08 47.18 -54.64
N PRO A 1078 15.14 46.95 -55.58
CA PRO A 1078 13.81 46.40 -55.28
C PRO A 1078 13.87 44.89 -54.99
N MET A 1079 13.61 44.51 -53.74
CA MET A 1079 13.77 43.14 -53.24
C MET A 1079 12.50 42.65 -52.52
N LYS A 1080 12.00 41.46 -52.91
CA LYS A 1080 10.84 40.83 -52.25
C LYS A 1080 11.10 40.56 -50.76
N THR A 1081 12.36 40.31 -50.39
CA THR A 1081 12.86 39.99 -49.04
C THR A 1081 13.29 41.21 -48.24
N TYR A 1082 12.95 42.45 -48.65
CA TYR A 1082 13.34 43.67 -47.91
C TYR A 1082 12.96 43.65 -46.42
N ASN A 1083 11.86 42.97 -46.06
CA ASN A 1083 11.48 42.79 -44.66
C ASN A 1083 12.46 41.95 -43.83
N GLU A 1084 13.29 41.11 -44.46
CA GLU A 1084 14.32 40.28 -43.82
C GLU A 1084 15.65 41.06 -43.67
N HIS A 1085 16.00 41.87 -44.67
CA HIS A 1085 17.06 42.87 -44.58
C HIS A 1085 16.77 43.81 -43.40
N ALA A 1086 15.66 44.54 -43.49
CA ALA A 1086 15.15 45.43 -42.46
C ALA A 1086 14.45 44.71 -41.28
N ALA A 1087 14.75 43.42 -41.05
CA ALA A 1087 14.52 42.74 -39.76
C ALA A 1087 15.76 42.78 -38.87
N THR A 1088 16.96 42.90 -39.46
CA THR A 1088 18.23 43.09 -38.74
C THR A 1088 18.14 44.33 -37.84
N ASP A 1089 17.71 45.44 -38.44
CA ASP A 1089 17.26 46.68 -37.83
C ASP A 1089 16.38 46.52 -36.58
N ARG A 1090 15.45 45.55 -36.59
CA ARG A 1090 14.45 45.37 -35.52
C ARG A 1090 15.00 44.64 -34.29
N LEU A 1091 16.25 44.20 -34.35
CA LEU A 1091 16.97 43.52 -33.26
C LEU A 1091 17.90 44.46 -32.47
N GLY A 1092 18.10 45.71 -32.91
CA GLY A 1092 18.90 46.72 -32.21
C GLY A 1092 18.04 47.75 -31.48
N ASP A 1093 18.40 48.08 -30.24
CA ASP A 1093 17.72 49.12 -29.44
C ASP A 1093 17.82 50.53 -30.07
N ASP A 1094 18.91 50.79 -30.82
CA ASP A 1094 19.26 52.11 -31.39
C ASP A 1094 18.56 52.45 -32.74
N PHE A 1095 17.80 51.54 -33.34
CA PHE A 1095 17.37 51.71 -34.75
C PHE A 1095 16.17 52.69 -34.94
N PRO A 1096 16.03 53.34 -36.11
CA PRO A 1096 14.83 54.06 -36.58
C PRO A 1096 13.48 53.29 -36.62
N HIS A 1097 13.25 52.32 -35.73
CA HIS A 1097 11.92 51.79 -35.46
C HIS A 1097 11.00 52.89 -34.92
N ALA A 1098 11.51 53.82 -34.10
CA ALA A 1098 10.78 55.03 -33.69
C ALA A 1098 10.38 55.89 -34.92
N LEU A 1099 11.24 56.03 -35.93
CA LEU A 1099 10.91 56.72 -37.19
C LEU A 1099 9.74 56.03 -37.89
N HIS A 1100 9.87 54.72 -38.17
CA HIS A 1100 8.84 53.98 -38.92
C HIS A 1100 7.53 53.79 -38.15
N ILE A 1101 7.58 53.65 -36.82
CA ILE A 1101 6.39 53.52 -35.97
C ILE A 1101 5.69 54.86 -35.80
N THR A 1102 6.42 55.95 -35.51
CA THR A 1102 5.84 57.30 -35.42
C THR A 1102 5.19 57.69 -36.74
N THR A 1103 5.90 57.51 -37.85
CA THR A 1103 5.41 57.77 -39.22
C THR A 1103 4.25 56.85 -39.62
N LYS A 1104 4.06 55.69 -38.95
CA LYS A 1104 2.91 54.79 -39.14
C LYS A 1104 1.72 55.17 -38.27
N HIS A 1105 1.91 55.54 -37.00
CA HIS A 1105 0.82 55.91 -36.09
C HIS A 1105 0.28 57.31 -36.35
N HIS A 1106 1.14 58.24 -36.76
CA HIS A 1106 0.78 59.61 -37.11
C HIS A 1106 0.74 59.82 -38.63
N CYS A 1107 0.47 58.78 -39.42
CA CYS A 1107 0.50 58.83 -40.90
C CYS A 1107 -0.55 59.76 -41.54
N ALA A 1108 -1.52 60.25 -40.76
CA ALA A 1108 -2.52 61.24 -41.13
C ALA A 1108 -2.22 62.64 -40.56
N ALA A 1109 -1.14 62.81 -39.79
CA ALA A 1109 -0.66 64.11 -39.35
C ALA A 1109 0.30 64.71 -40.39
N ASP A 1110 0.54 66.02 -40.30
CA ASP A 1110 1.48 66.71 -41.18
C ASP A 1110 2.95 66.32 -40.87
N VAL A 1111 3.83 66.55 -41.85
CA VAL A 1111 5.26 66.20 -41.78
C VAL A 1111 5.98 66.88 -40.60
N ARG A 1112 5.56 68.07 -40.16
CA ARG A 1112 6.16 68.78 -39.02
C ARG A 1112 5.73 68.14 -37.70
N THR A 1113 4.47 67.74 -37.57
CA THR A 1113 3.96 66.96 -36.42
C THR A 1113 4.64 65.59 -36.32
N ILE A 1114 4.77 64.85 -37.43
CA ILE A 1114 5.49 63.57 -37.46
C ILE A 1114 6.96 63.78 -37.02
N ASN A 1115 7.66 64.79 -37.55
CA ASN A 1115 9.03 65.10 -37.15
C ASN A 1115 9.17 65.48 -35.66
N ASN A 1116 8.28 66.30 -35.12
CA ASN A 1116 8.29 66.65 -33.70
C ASN A 1116 8.17 65.40 -32.81
N LYS A 1117 7.31 64.45 -33.19
CA LYS A 1117 7.11 63.17 -32.50
C LYS A 1117 8.35 62.26 -32.56
N ILE A 1118 9.04 62.21 -33.70
CA ILE A 1118 10.31 61.49 -33.88
C ILE A 1118 11.40 62.07 -32.96
N VAL A 1119 11.54 63.40 -32.94
CA VAL A 1119 12.52 64.12 -32.11
C VAL A 1119 12.24 63.92 -30.62
N ALA A 1120 10.97 63.99 -30.21
CA ALA A 1120 10.52 63.70 -28.85
C ALA A 1120 10.75 62.23 -28.43
N GLY A 1121 11.02 61.32 -29.38
CA GLY A 1121 11.33 59.93 -29.08
C GLY A 1121 10.12 59.05 -28.82
N GLU A 1122 8.95 59.42 -29.34
CA GLU A 1122 7.75 58.59 -29.21
C GLU A 1122 8.01 57.19 -29.83
N PHE A 1123 7.58 56.14 -29.13
CA PHE A 1123 7.83 54.73 -29.49
C PHE A 1123 9.32 54.26 -29.46
N ARG A 1124 10.24 54.92 -28.75
CA ARG A 1124 11.54 54.32 -28.36
C ARG A 1124 11.35 53.14 -27.38
N ARG A 1125 12.35 52.25 -27.29
CA ARG A 1125 12.26 50.98 -26.53
C ARG A 1125 13.09 50.88 -25.23
N SER A 1126 14.04 51.78 -24.95
CA SER A 1126 14.73 51.82 -23.65
C SER A 1126 15.36 53.19 -23.32
N ASP A 1127 15.61 53.44 -22.03
CA ASP A 1127 16.19 54.68 -21.48
C ASP A 1127 17.73 54.62 -21.30
N LYS A 1128 18.46 53.90 -22.17
CA LYS A 1128 19.91 53.70 -22.01
C LYS A 1128 20.75 54.88 -22.55
N ALA A 1129 21.72 55.32 -21.75
CA ALA A 1129 22.56 56.49 -22.05
C ALA A 1129 23.42 56.36 -23.32
N THR A 1130 23.84 55.15 -23.70
CA THR A 1130 24.69 54.91 -24.88
C THR A 1130 24.08 55.34 -26.22
N THR A 1131 22.75 55.43 -26.30
CA THR A 1131 22.03 55.84 -27.51
C THR A 1131 22.18 57.34 -27.78
N TYR A 1132 22.43 58.18 -26.76
CA TYR A 1132 22.59 59.63 -26.92
C TYR A 1132 23.84 60.01 -27.75
N GLU A 1133 24.99 59.40 -27.49
CA GLU A 1133 26.23 59.70 -28.22
C GLU A 1133 26.19 59.28 -29.70
N ARG A 1134 25.38 58.27 -30.03
CA ARG A 1134 25.10 57.86 -31.42
C ARG A 1134 24.10 58.78 -32.09
N LEU A 1135 23.00 59.14 -31.42
CA LEU A 1135 22.02 60.09 -31.96
C LEU A 1135 22.62 61.49 -32.18
N ALA A 1136 23.57 61.92 -31.34
CA ALA A 1136 24.32 63.17 -31.56
C ALA A 1136 25.20 63.16 -32.83
N LYS A 1137 25.45 61.98 -33.43
CA LYS A 1137 26.19 61.82 -34.70
C LYS A 1137 25.26 61.60 -35.90
N ILE A 1138 23.97 61.37 -35.68
CA ILE A 1138 22.96 61.41 -36.74
C ILE A 1138 22.53 62.87 -36.87
N ASP A 1139 22.78 63.50 -38.02
CA ASP A 1139 22.38 64.89 -38.25
C ASP A 1139 20.86 64.99 -38.45
N LEU A 1140 20.14 65.04 -37.32
CA LEU A 1140 18.71 65.30 -37.26
C LEU A 1140 18.37 66.70 -37.80
N THR A 1141 19.33 67.63 -37.86
CA THR A 1141 19.18 68.94 -38.52
C THR A 1141 19.11 68.76 -40.04
N HIS A 1142 19.99 67.95 -40.63
CA HIS A 1142 19.91 67.58 -42.04
C HIS A 1142 18.58 66.86 -42.35
N LEU A 1143 18.19 65.85 -41.55
CA LEU A 1143 16.94 65.12 -41.78
C LEU A 1143 15.70 66.04 -41.68
N LYS A 1144 15.67 66.91 -40.66
CA LYS A 1144 14.67 67.97 -40.49
C LYS A 1144 14.65 68.92 -41.69
N ASN A 1145 15.80 69.37 -42.18
CA ASN A 1145 15.90 70.27 -43.33
C ASN A 1145 15.46 69.60 -44.64
N THR A 1146 15.74 68.31 -44.83
CA THR A 1146 15.29 67.53 -45.99
C THR A 1146 13.77 67.30 -45.97
N PHE A 1147 13.20 66.88 -44.83
CA PHE A 1147 11.73 66.80 -44.69
C PHE A 1147 11.03 68.17 -44.82
N MET A 1148 11.61 69.25 -44.27
CA MET A 1148 11.06 70.61 -44.43
C MET A 1148 11.10 71.08 -45.88
N LYS A 1149 12.15 70.73 -46.66
CA LYS A 1149 12.18 70.98 -48.10
C LYS A 1149 11.13 70.17 -48.87
N MET A 1150 10.94 68.90 -48.53
CA MET A 1150 9.89 68.04 -49.13
C MET A 1150 8.46 68.46 -48.77
N ALA A 1151 8.26 69.26 -47.72
CA ALA A 1151 6.96 69.84 -47.36
C ALA A 1151 6.74 71.26 -47.94
N LEU A 1152 7.70 71.76 -48.73
CA LEU A 1152 7.69 73.04 -49.44
C LEU A 1152 7.81 72.84 -50.97
N GLN A 1153 7.65 71.60 -51.44
CA GLN A 1153 7.68 71.14 -52.84
C GLN A 1153 6.45 70.30 -53.13
#